data_AF-A0A3D6AHP9-F1
#
_entry.id   AF-A0A3D6AHP9-F1
#
_cell.length_a   1.000
_cell.length_b   1.000
_cell.length_c   1.000
_cell.angle_alpha   90.00
_cell.angle_beta   90.00
_cell.angle_gamma   90.00
#
_symmetry.space_group_name_H-M   'P 1'
#
loop_
_entity.id
_entity.type
_entity.pdbx_description
1 polymer ?
#
loop_
_entity_poly.entity_id
_entity_poly.type
_entity_poly.pdbx_seq_one_letter_code
_entity_poly.pdbx_strand_id
1 'polypeptide(L)'
;MTNIFHSLRHCLLAVGLCCMFISNAAFAANGCSVYSEYGGNKGKTWFNEYYFGPATDNFLEIFSKNTTVNQNNPSIWNKWYIGIYTSNSTDFYSLSNNTTACTLSGGRTYITNRNPALKLGSIGDAIVVVFDGVPTSASSKEIDAFVFSNDSPPKPYNNTSKFYTPTCAPLKSALDAQVTALGSGSTYSGQNLLVLGSYGTKDLARVPDGVGNWDLTSFSGSGTAYTECVTNDPVDIVKSFTWSPTITTPTSSGTVDPGAIVTFTIAARNATQASMTGVEISDTLPDGLALTGTPTASPGASASCSGAPATCVLTAPATLSANSTAWMSFQVVVSNSTGFAGATIQNTAMQTAGTSLVPAPSADAFITVATGLSLSLAADKSIASSGDLVTFTVAAQNATSYPMTGTVVTIPFSAGFTYHAGYTPTVSSGSISCSATSCTWTLPATLAAGAMPTLTFQATVSGSSGQSLALTATQTAGSTLSVNPYATASVAIAGPATSGFNACHNFSSSSCSPATGRLLTRLAGTAFTMDIVALKADGTLQTSYVGSGGAAKTVKVDLIDVLNADAIVATQNATFPASDTTGRVTVAWTDINTAYPHLKVRIAETGGASPVTSVSSDGFALRPPALLVTTSAAATAELSDSTPVIKAGLPFTVKAVTSPTVGYAATVTIDAGKLATDNVRTGALTLAGAATPLNLQVNANPSNNAAYDEAGYFYAKPGAFRDDLFTAIDLNAPAGCDPAATCDCISSATGDANLSDLLVGTTDRYGCSIGNKATVSFARFIPHHFAMKTTPTFVAGHTACSFTYMDQPFTLSAAIEAQNAAGGKTQNYHGAFANGTVTVQIENSNSGAAIPATRLNRPGTQSWSQGSFPFAADKFTRPASPAAPDGPFDQLAIGISVTDETALPLAQRPLLINRDMDEATTACTADTPGTSDGTCPAVSLIPTSGKTTSLRFGRLRLSNAYGSPLLALPVPVQAEYFKTGTGWLVNTQDSCTSIGAGNVALINHAPATFSTSMQANNVTASGALASGKGMIKLPKPAPASAVKSSVTVCVDLGPDTASATTGVPTPACSATASANMPWLQGRWTETQYDDDPFSLATFGVYKSRPVVYMRELY
;
A
#
# COMPACT_ATOMS: atom_id res chain seq x y z
N MET A 1 -18.85 -19.60 -49.25
CA MET A 1 -17.69 -20.50 -49.13
C MET A 1 -17.41 -20.68 -47.66
N THR A 2 -18.02 -21.69 -47.04
CA THR A 2 -17.47 -23.05 -46.81
C THR A 2 -16.35 -23.10 -45.77
N ASN A 3 -16.65 -23.87 -44.71
CA ASN A 3 -15.75 -24.47 -43.74
C ASN A 3 -15.20 -23.56 -42.64
N ILE A 4 -15.91 -23.53 -41.50
CA ILE A 4 -15.42 -23.89 -40.15
C ILE A 4 -16.68 -23.97 -39.26
N PHE A 5 -17.40 -25.09 -39.36
CA PHE A 5 -18.46 -25.49 -38.45
C PHE A 5 -18.39 -27.02 -38.32
N HIS A 6 -17.22 -27.55 -37.89
CA HIS A 6 -17.01 -28.99 -37.65
C HIS A 6 -15.75 -29.27 -36.80
N SER A 7 -15.54 -28.60 -35.67
CA SER A 7 -14.43 -28.95 -34.75
C SER A 7 -14.67 -28.63 -33.27
N LEU A 8 -15.89 -28.84 -32.74
CA LEU A 8 -16.11 -28.73 -31.28
C LEU A 8 -17.16 -29.71 -30.72
N ARG A 9 -17.34 -30.88 -31.35
CA ARG A 9 -18.20 -31.96 -30.83
C ARG A 9 -17.57 -33.36 -30.76
N HIS A 10 -16.28 -33.50 -31.03
CA HIS A 10 -15.57 -34.79 -30.93
C HIS A 10 -14.43 -34.82 -29.90
N CYS A 11 -14.32 -33.83 -29.02
CA CYS A 11 -13.35 -33.82 -27.92
C CYS A 11 -13.99 -34.18 -26.56
N LEU A 12 -14.99 -35.08 -26.54
CA LEU A 12 -15.65 -35.53 -25.31
C LEU A 12 -15.64 -37.03 -25.08
N LEU A 13 -14.90 -37.83 -25.86
CA LEU A 13 -14.88 -39.29 -25.71
C LEU A 13 -13.48 -39.94 -25.66
N ALA A 14 -12.41 -39.15 -25.46
CA ALA A 14 -11.03 -39.67 -25.40
C ALA A 14 -10.19 -39.10 -24.24
N VAL A 15 -10.82 -38.60 -23.16
CA VAL A 15 -10.15 -38.21 -21.90
C VAL A 15 -10.61 -39.09 -20.72
N GLY A 16 -11.43 -40.12 -20.99
CA GLY A 16 -11.98 -41.01 -19.96
C GLY A 16 -11.07 -42.17 -19.52
N LEU A 17 -9.87 -42.33 -20.09
CA LEU A 17 -9.03 -43.51 -19.82
C LEU A 17 -7.57 -43.23 -19.45
N CYS A 18 -7.20 -41.95 -19.22
CA CYS A 18 -5.83 -41.58 -18.83
C CYS A 18 -5.73 -40.90 -17.44
N CYS A 19 -6.86 -40.71 -16.74
CA CYS A 19 -6.89 -40.14 -15.39
C CYS A 19 -6.77 -41.17 -14.24
N MET A 20 -6.53 -42.45 -14.53
CA MET A 20 -6.44 -43.50 -13.50
C MET A 20 -5.01 -43.84 -13.03
N PHE A 21 -3.98 -43.13 -13.50
CA PHE A 21 -2.58 -43.39 -13.09
C PHE A 21 -1.79 -42.16 -12.61
N ILE A 22 -2.45 -41.04 -12.27
CA ILE A 22 -1.76 -39.84 -11.74
C ILE A 22 -2.16 -39.50 -10.28
N SER A 23 -3.07 -40.24 -9.65
CA SER A 23 -3.45 -39.97 -8.25
C SER A 23 -2.45 -40.44 -7.19
N ASN A 24 -1.48 -41.29 -7.52
CA ASN A 24 -0.55 -41.84 -6.51
C ASN A 24 0.82 -41.15 -6.46
N ALA A 25 1.21 -40.40 -7.51
CA ALA A 25 2.51 -39.71 -7.52
C ALA A 25 2.47 -38.32 -6.87
N ALA A 26 1.31 -37.67 -6.79
CA ALA A 26 1.17 -36.32 -6.21
C ALA A 26 1.15 -36.31 -4.67
N PHE A 27 0.84 -37.43 -4.01
CA PHE A 27 0.86 -37.53 -2.55
C PHE A 27 2.24 -37.90 -1.97
N ALA A 28 3.07 -38.61 -2.73
CA ALA A 28 4.42 -38.99 -2.29
C ALA A 28 5.39 -37.79 -2.18
N ALA A 29 5.10 -36.66 -2.82
CA ALA A 29 5.90 -35.44 -2.77
C ALA A 29 5.77 -34.66 -1.45
N ASN A 30 4.76 -34.96 -0.64
CA ASN A 30 4.44 -34.22 0.58
C ASN A 30 4.92 -34.90 1.87
N GLY A 31 5.87 -35.85 1.82
CA GLY A 31 6.43 -36.48 3.03
C GLY A 31 5.53 -37.46 3.80
N CYS A 32 4.25 -37.59 3.42
CA CYS A 32 3.31 -38.51 4.08
C CYS A 32 3.33 -39.90 3.44
N SER A 33 3.30 -40.96 4.26
CA SER A 33 3.08 -42.33 3.76
C SER A 33 1.60 -42.62 3.59
N VAL A 34 1.13 -42.80 2.35
CA VAL A 34 -0.23 -43.32 2.12
C VAL A 34 -0.15 -44.84 2.22
N TYR A 35 -0.52 -45.41 3.37
CA TYR A 35 -0.68 -46.85 3.55
C TYR A 35 -1.96 -47.38 2.88
N SER A 36 -2.17 -47.03 1.60
CA SER A 36 -3.28 -47.48 0.75
C SER A 36 -2.83 -48.36 -0.42
N GLU A 37 -1.54 -48.69 -0.53
CA GLU A 37 -1.01 -49.55 -1.58
C GLU A 37 -1.34 -51.05 -1.37
N TYR A 38 -2.62 -51.38 -1.18
CA TYR A 38 -3.18 -52.70 -1.51
C TYR A 38 -4.58 -52.48 -2.06
N GLY A 39 -4.69 -52.54 -3.39
CA GLY A 39 -5.92 -52.29 -4.12
C GLY A 39 -7.09 -53.19 -3.65
N GLY A 40 -8.27 -52.58 -3.56
CA GLY A 40 -9.55 -53.28 -3.44
C GLY A 40 -9.88 -53.86 -2.06
N ASN A 41 -10.60 -53.08 -1.24
CA ASN A 41 -11.45 -53.55 -0.13
C ASN A 41 -10.87 -54.57 0.89
N LYS A 42 -9.55 -54.62 1.12
CA LYS A 42 -8.95 -55.52 2.13
C LYS A 42 -7.92 -54.81 3.00
N GLY A 43 -8.08 -54.92 4.32
CA GLY A 43 -6.98 -54.72 5.28
C GLY A 43 -6.61 -53.28 5.63
N LYS A 44 -7.53 -52.45 6.14
CA LYS A 44 -7.07 -51.18 6.74
C LYS A 44 -6.28 -51.49 8.03
N THR A 45 -5.24 -50.72 8.29
CA THR A 45 -4.53 -50.69 9.58
C THR A 45 -5.20 -49.61 10.43
N TRP A 46 -5.34 -49.85 11.73
CA TRP A 46 -5.90 -48.91 12.68
C TRP A 46 -5.03 -48.90 13.94
N PHE A 47 -4.90 -47.72 14.54
CA PHE A 47 -4.52 -47.63 15.95
C PHE A 47 -5.65 -48.26 16.80
N ASN A 48 -5.30 -49.04 17.83
CA ASN A 48 -6.30 -49.69 18.70
C ASN A 48 -6.30 -49.04 20.08
N GLU A 49 -5.23 -49.26 20.84
CA GLU A 49 -5.12 -48.91 22.25
C GLU A 49 -3.67 -48.51 22.55
N TYR A 50 -3.50 -47.61 23.52
CA TYR A 50 -2.20 -47.31 24.09
C TYR A 50 -2.29 -47.26 25.61
N TYR A 51 -1.16 -47.54 26.26
CA TYR A 51 -0.97 -47.25 27.67
C TYR A 51 0.38 -46.58 27.89
N PHE A 52 0.30 -45.31 28.29
CA PHE A 52 1.44 -44.54 28.73
C PHE A 52 1.14 -44.02 30.13
N GLY A 53 1.73 -44.66 31.14
CA GLY A 53 1.47 -44.38 32.54
C GLY A 53 2.73 -44.52 33.40
N PRO A 54 2.65 -44.27 34.71
CA PRO A 54 3.79 -44.41 35.62
C PRO A 54 4.19 -45.87 35.89
N ALA A 55 3.44 -46.85 35.37
CA ALA A 55 3.72 -48.27 35.55
C ALA A 55 4.90 -48.75 34.68
N THR A 56 5.43 -49.94 35.00
CA THR A 56 6.65 -50.48 34.41
C THR A 56 6.54 -50.89 32.93
N ASP A 57 5.33 -51.04 32.39
CA ASP A 57 5.09 -51.55 31.03
C ASP A 57 4.26 -50.58 30.17
N ASN A 58 4.92 -49.54 29.65
CA ASN A 58 4.34 -48.67 28.63
C ASN A 58 4.25 -49.41 27.29
N PHE A 59 3.08 -49.34 26.64
CA PHE A 59 2.86 -50.03 25.38
C PHE A 59 2.02 -49.23 24.38
N LEU A 60 2.28 -49.46 23.09
CA LEU A 60 1.44 -49.02 21.98
C LEU A 60 0.96 -50.26 21.21
N GLU A 61 -0.35 -50.34 20.96
CA GLU A 61 -0.95 -51.41 20.19
C GLU A 61 -1.55 -50.91 18.86
N ILE A 62 -1.17 -51.59 17.78
CA ILE A 62 -1.63 -51.32 16.41
C ILE A 62 -2.22 -52.61 15.86
N PHE A 63 -3.35 -52.53 15.16
CA PHE A 63 -3.95 -53.70 14.52
C PHE A 63 -4.27 -53.47 13.05
N SER A 64 -4.38 -54.57 12.29
CA SER A 64 -4.94 -54.55 10.95
C SER A 64 -6.01 -55.63 10.82
N LYS A 65 -7.11 -55.33 10.13
CA LYS A 65 -8.22 -56.28 9.88
C LYS A 65 -8.11 -56.84 8.48
N ASN A 66 -7.45 -57.98 8.33
CA ASN A 66 -7.44 -58.73 7.09
C ASN A 66 -8.63 -59.71 7.03
N THR A 67 -9.50 -59.60 6.03
CA THR A 67 -10.65 -60.51 5.84
C THR A 67 -10.24 -61.89 5.30
N THR A 68 -8.94 -62.17 5.18
CA THR A 68 -8.39 -63.46 4.74
C THR A 68 -7.30 -63.94 5.70
N VAL A 69 -7.53 -65.10 6.34
CA VAL A 69 -6.90 -65.60 7.58
C VAL A 69 -5.42 -66.03 7.46
N ASN A 70 -4.66 -65.70 6.41
CA ASN A 70 -3.31 -66.26 6.23
C ASN A 70 -2.31 -65.32 5.53
N GLN A 71 -2.12 -64.11 6.05
CA GLN A 71 -0.90 -63.34 5.77
C GLN A 71 -0.31 -62.84 7.07
N ASN A 72 0.80 -63.45 7.45
CA ASN A 72 1.60 -63.13 8.62
C ASN A 72 2.05 -61.67 8.56
N ASN A 73 1.84 -60.96 9.67
CA ASN A 73 2.54 -59.75 10.14
C ASN A 73 3.21 -58.90 9.03
N PRO A 74 2.62 -57.77 8.62
CA PRO A 74 3.18 -56.95 7.55
C PRO A 74 4.60 -56.50 7.90
N SER A 75 5.61 -57.01 7.18
CA SER A 75 7.05 -56.69 7.35
C SER A 75 7.37 -55.19 7.26
N ILE A 76 6.39 -54.37 6.85
CA ILE A 76 6.41 -52.92 6.80
C ILE A 76 6.42 -52.26 8.18
N TRP A 77 5.77 -52.83 9.21
CA TRP A 77 5.67 -52.19 10.55
C TRP A 77 6.99 -52.24 11.32
N ASN A 78 7.88 -53.17 10.96
CA ASN A 78 9.22 -53.27 11.54
C ASN A 78 10.13 -52.08 11.17
N LYS A 79 9.71 -51.22 10.24
CA LYS A 79 10.43 -50.01 9.87
C LYS A 79 9.89 -48.77 10.59
N TRP A 80 8.80 -48.89 11.34
CA TRP A 80 8.17 -47.73 11.93
C TRP A 80 8.87 -47.29 13.21
N TYR A 81 8.87 -45.98 13.45
CA TYR A 81 9.44 -45.37 14.64
C TYR A 81 8.42 -44.44 15.29
N ILE A 82 8.48 -44.34 16.61
CA ILE A 82 7.74 -43.35 17.39
C ILE A 82 8.74 -42.27 17.81
N GLY A 83 8.48 -41.02 17.42
CA GLY A 83 9.17 -39.86 17.94
C GLY A 83 8.33 -39.15 18.99
N ILE A 84 8.93 -38.92 20.15
CA ILE A 84 8.34 -38.14 21.24
C ILE A 84 9.10 -36.83 21.34
N TYR A 85 8.38 -35.74 21.19
CA TYR A 85 8.92 -34.39 21.25
C TYR A 85 8.32 -33.66 22.43
N THR A 86 9.16 -33.24 23.37
CA THR A 86 8.78 -32.45 24.56
C THR A 86 9.55 -31.14 24.58
N SER A 87 9.22 -30.21 25.50
CA SER A 87 9.89 -28.90 25.54
C SER A 87 11.41 -28.99 25.74
N ASN A 88 11.88 -30.14 26.26
CA ASN A 88 13.24 -30.32 26.74
C ASN A 88 13.95 -31.56 26.14
N SER A 89 13.25 -32.51 25.49
CA SER A 89 13.86 -33.70 24.88
C SER A 89 13.19 -34.11 23.56
N THR A 90 13.94 -34.88 22.77
CA THR A 90 13.43 -35.58 21.59
C THR A 90 13.95 -37.01 21.63
N ASP A 91 13.05 -37.96 21.75
CA ASP A 91 13.37 -39.37 21.94
C ASP A 91 12.70 -40.22 20.86
N PHE A 92 13.46 -41.15 20.26
CA PHE A 92 12.99 -41.99 19.16
C PHE A 92 13.04 -43.47 19.54
N TYR A 93 11.94 -44.17 19.30
CA TYR A 93 11.77 -45.58 19.66
C TYR A 93 11.39 -46.38 18.43
N SER A 94 12.18 -47.40 18.09
CA SER A 94 11.84 -48.33 17.01
C SER A 94 10.69 -49.23 17.43
N LEU A 95 9.69 -49.38 16.56
CA LEU A 95 8.64 -50.36 16.75
C LEU A 95 9.14 -51.80 16.55
N SER A 96 10.37 -52.03 16.07
CA SER A 96 10.92 -53.38 15.86
C SER A 96 11.45 -54.09 17.12
N ASN A 97 11.68 -53.37 18.23
CA ASN A 97 12.58 -53.84 19.29
C ASN A 97 11.90 -54.53 20.50
N ASN A 98 10.60 -54.81 20.47
CA ASN A 98 9.87 -55.56 21.52
C ASN A 98 8.41 -55.82 21.09
N THR A 99 8.21 -56.42 19.92
CA THR A 99 6.87 -56.64 19.37
C THR A 99 6.40 -58.07 19.53
N THR A 100 5.22 -58.24 20.11
CA THR A 100 4.52 -59.52 20.14
C THR A 100 3.34 -59.44 19.17
N ALA A 101 3.33 -60.32 18.16
CA ALA A 101 2.29 -60.37 17.15
C ALA A 101 1.39 -61.58 17.39
N CYS A 102 0.06 -61.38 17.40
CA CYS A 102 -0.91 -62.48 17.39
C CYS A 102 -2.08 -62.17 16.47
N THR A 103 -2.68 -63.24 15.94
CA THR A 103 -3.87 -63.14 15.12
C THR A 103 -5.03 -63.78 15.87
N LEU A 104 -6.05 -62.98 16.16
CA LEU A 104 -7.25 -63.44 16.86
C LEU A 104 -8.30 -63.93 15.83
N SER A 105 -9.21 -64.80 16.28
CA SER A 105 -10.32 -65.29 15.42
C SER A 105 -11.16 -64.10 14.96
N GLY A 106 -11.29 -63.91 13.64
CA GLY A 106 -11.93 -62.73 13.04
C GLY A 106 -11.03 -61.94 12.07
N GLY A 107 -9.81 -62.42 11.81
CA GLY A 107 -8.92 -61.86 10.78
C GLY A 107 -8.23 -60.56 11.21
N ARG A 108 -8.12 -60.30 12.52
CA ARG A 108 -7.37 -59.15 13.03
C ARG A 108 -6.01 -59.62 13.53
N THR A 109 -4.95 -58.98 13.06
CA THR A 109 -3.58 -59.17 13.55
C THR A 109 -3.21 -57.96 14.37
N TYR A 110 -2.81 -58.20 15.62
CA TYR A 110 -2.38 -57.20 16.59
C TYR A 110 -0.86 -57.25 16.73
N ILE A 111 -0.24 -56.07 16.83
CA ILE A 111 1.12 -55.92 17.32
C ILE A 111 1.10 -55.02 18.53
N THR A 112 1.58 -55.55 19.64
CA THR A 112 1.82 -54.79 20.86
C THR A 112 3.32 -54.59 21.00
N ASN A 113 3.78 -53.33 21.03
CA ASN A 113 5.16 -53.00 21.35
C ASN A 113 5.26 -52.59 22.82
N ARG A 114 5.94 -53.41 23.63
CA ARG A 114 6.24 -53.08 25.03
C ARG A 114 7.63 -52.47 25.12
N ASN A 115 7.70 -51.16 25.28
CA ASN A 115 8.97 -50.49 25.49
C ASN A 115 8.97 -49.80 26.86
N PRO A 116 9.61 -50.40 27.89
CA PRO A 116 9.68 -49.82 29.22
C PRO A 116 10.38 -48.45 29.25
N ALA A 117 11.13 -48.10 28.19
CA ALA A 117 11.78 -46.80 28.05
C ALA A 117 10.86 -45.68 27.55
N LEU A 118 9.63 -45.98 27.10
CA LEU A 118 8.59 -44.99 26.73
C LEU A 118 7.96 -44.35 27.99
N LYS A 119 8.75 -43.65 28.82
CA LYS A 119 8.32 -43.12 30.13
C LYS A 119 7.63 -41.76 30.04
N LEU A 120 6.45 -41.68 29.41
CA LEU A 120 5.72 -40.41 29.25
C LEU A 120 5.12 -39.85 30.56
N GLY A 121 4.88 -40.69 31.57
CA GLY A 121 4.21 -40.31 32.82
C GLY A 121 4.88 -39.19 33.65
N SER A 122 6.11 -38.78 33.30
CA SER A 122 6.86 -37.72 33.98
C SER A 122 7.24 -36.51 33.10
N ILE A 123 6.84 -36.45 31.83
CA ILE A 123 7.44 -35.50 30.85
C ILE A 123 6.55 -34.29 30.47
N GLY A 124 5.44 -34.04 31.15
CA GLY A 124 4.58 -32.87 30.87
C GLY A 124 3.86 -32.97 29.52
N ASP A 125 3.68 -31.84 28.81
CA ASP A 125 3.05 -31.78 27.48
C ASP A 125 4.00 -32.33 26.40
N ALA A 126 3.49 -33.18 25.50
CA ALA A 126 4.29 -33.84 24.46
C ALA A 126 3.53 -34.01 23.15
N ILE A 127 4.27 -33.92 22.02
CA ILE A 127 3.78 -34.32 20.69
C ILE A 127 4.37 -35.69 20.35
N VAL A 128 3.51 -36.61 19.92
CA VAL A 128 3.92 -37.94 19.47
C VAL A 128 3.68 -38.05 17.97
N VAL A 129 4.73 -38.40 17.24
CA VAL A 129 4.73 -38.55 15.78
C VAL A 129 5.16 -39.96 15.40
N VAL A 130 4.46 -40.58 14.46
CA VAL A 130 4.79 -41.91 13.93
C VAL A 130 5.44 -41.75 12.56
N PHE A 131 6.58 -42.42 12.38
CA PHE A 131 7.40 -42.37 11.18
C PHE A 131 7.49 -43.74 10.51
N ASP A 132 7.58 -43.77 9.19
CA ASP A 132 8.03 -44.88 8.39
C ASP A 132 9.53 -44.67 8.06
N GLY A 133 10.39 -45.49 8.65
CA GLY A 133 11.84 -45.34 8.59
C GLY A 133 12.41 -44.47 9.71
N VAL A 134 13.74 -44.54 9.90
CA VAL A 134 14.45 -43.87 11.00
C VAL A 134 14.26 -42.35 10.92
N PRO A 135 13.69 -41.67 11.94
CA PRO A 135 13.28 -40.25 11.86
C PRO A 135 14.39 -39.24 11.52
N THR A 136 15.66 -39.60 11.73
CA THR A 136 16.83 -38.79 11.37
C THR A 136 17.29 -38.98 9.92
N SER A 137 16.69 -39.91 9.18
CA SER A 137 17.02 -40.20 7.78
C SER A 137 16.18 -39.35 6.83
N ALA A 138 16.79 -38.81 5.78
CA ALA A 138 16.10 -38.06 4.72
C ALA A 138 15.06 -38.90 3.93
N SER A 139 15.08 -40.22 4.12
CA SER A 139 14.10 -41.16 3.54
C SER A 139 12.91 -41.47 4.45
N SER A 140 12.93 -40.97 5.69
CA SER A 140 11.84 -41.15 6.65
C SER A 140 10.60 -40.36 6.21
N LYS A 141 9.43 -40.97 6.39
CA LYS A 141 8.15 -40.35 6.07
C LYS A 141 7.27 -40.32 7.31
N GLU A 142 6.62 -39.19 7.55
CA GLU A 142 5.67 -39.07 8.65
C GLU A 142 4.35 -39.76 8.26
N ILE A 143 3.78 -40.50 9.20
CA ILE A 143 2.55 -41.28 8.99
C ILE A 143 1.36 -40.60 9.69
N ASP A 144 1.52 -40.25 10.98
CA ASP A 144 0.45 -39.64 11.79
C ASP A 144 0.99 -38.96 13.06
N ALA A 145 0.18 -38.15 13.74
CA ALA A 145 0.54 -37.49 15.00
C ALA A 145 -0.65 -37.21 15.94
N PHE A 146 -0.36 -37.12 17.25
CA PHE A 146 -1.31 -36.73 18.30
C PHE A 146 -0.59 -36.04 19.47
N VAL A 147 -1.36 -35.37 20.34
CA VAL A 147 -0.82 -34.51 21.42
C VAL A 147 -1.28 -34.98 22.80
N PHE A 148 -0.35 -35.03 23.75
CA PHE A 148 -0.63 -35.19 25.18
C PHE A 148 -0.52 -33.85 25.89
N SER A 149 -1.56 -33.50 26.64
CA SER A 149 -1.49 -32.40 27.60
C SER A 149 -2.33 -32.74 28.83
N ASN A 150 -1.70 -32.66 30.00
CA ASN A 150 -2.33 -32.98 31.28
C ASN A 150 -3.08 -31.79 31.90
N ASP A 151 -3.02 -30.63 31.27
CA ASP A 151 -3.76 -29.46 31.72
C ASP A 151 -5.23 -29.57 31.30
N SER A 152 -6.15 -29.17 32.19
CA SER A 152 -7.57 -29.04 31.87
C SER A 152 -7.98 -27.57 32.04
N PRO A 153 -8.36 -26.86 30.97
CA PRO A 153 -8.36 -27.31 29.57
C PRO A 153 -6.92 -27.49 29.03
N PRO A 154 -6.70 -28.32 27.99
CA PRO A 154 -5.36 -28.55 27.44
C PRO A 154 -4.76 -27.23 26.98
N LYS A 155 -3.48 -26.96 27.27
CA LYS A 155 -2.84 -25.69 26.89
C LYS A 155 -2.48 -25.67 25.39
N PRO A 156 -2.47 -24.49 24.74
CA PRO A 156 -1.89 -24.33 23.42
C PRO A 156 -0.39 -24.58 23.47
N TYR A 157 0.12 -25.45 22.61
CA TYR A 157 1.56 -25.70 22.53
C TYR A 157 2.25 -24.57 21.77
N ASN A 158 2.93 -23.64 22.48
CA ASN A 158 3.40 -22.37 21.89
C ASN A 158 4.92 -22.13 21.93
N ASN A 159 5.73 -23.16 22.13
CA ASN A 159 7.18 -23.04 22.07
C ASN A 159 7.62 -23.08 20.58
N THR A 160 7.92 -21.92 20.00
CA THR A 160 8.41 -21.78 18.60
C THR A 160 9.91 -22.04 18.45
N SER A 161 10.64 -22.37 19.51
CA SER A 161 12.11 -22.36 19.50
C SER A 161 12.77 -23.74 19.62
N LYS A 162 12.01 -24.84 19.84
CA LYS A 162 12.61 -26.18 20.03
C LYS A 162 11.89 -27.37 19.38
N PHE A 163 10.93 -27.18 18.47
CA PHE A 163 10.14 -28.30 17.92
C PHE A 163 10.33 -28.61 16.44
N TYR A 164 10.25 -29.91 16.16
CA TYR A 164 10.21 -30.51 14.83
C TYR A 164 8.99 -29.99 14.05
N THR A 165 9.23 -29.42 12.88
CA THR A 165 8.17 -29.00 11.96
C THR A 165 7.82 -30.20 11.08
N PRO A 166 6.61 -30.78 11.18
CA PRO A 166 6.24 -31.91 10.35
C PRO A 166 6.34 -31.51 8.88
N THR A 167 6.98 -32.37 8.10
CA THR A 167 7.13 -32.24 6.65
C THR A 167 5.89 -32.72 5.91
N CYS A 168 5.03 -33.52 6.57
CA CYS A 168 3.76 -33.96 6.03
C CYS A 168 2.76 -32.80 5.94
N ALA A 169 2.57 -32.24 4.74
CA ALA A 169 1.80 -31.00 4.54
C ALA A 169 0.37 -31.01 5.13
N PRO A 170 -0.43 -32.10 5.08
CA PRO A 170 -1.70 -32.22 5.80
C PRO A 170 -1.55 -32.19 7.33
N LEU A 171 -0.55 -32.87 7.90
CA LEU A 171 -0.24 -32.85 9.34
C LEU A 171 0.27 -31.47 9.78
N LYS A 172 1.15 -30.85 8.99
CA LYS A 172 1.63 -29.48 9.19
C LYS A 172 0.49 -28.47 9.14
N SER A 173 -0.39 -28.58 8.16
CA SER A 173 -1.55 -27.70 8.05
C SER A 173 -2.53 -27.91 9.20
N ALA A 174 -2.71 -29.15 9.68
CA ALA A 174 -3.55 -29.43 10.85
C ALA A 174 -2.93 -28.91 12.15
N LEU A 175 -1.61 -29.02 12.31
CA LEU A 175 -0.86 -28.50 13.46
C LEU A 175 -0.80 -26.98 13.44
N ASP A 176 -0.52 -26.36 12.29
CA ASP A 176 -0.52 -24.91 12.09
C ASP A 176 -1.93 -24.34 12.24
N ALA A 177 -2.97 -25.02 11.74
CA ALA A 177 -4.35 -24.63 11.95
C ALA A 177 -4.76 -24.74 13.43
N GLN A 178 -4.26 -25.75 14.16
CA GLN A 178 -4.44 -25.81 15.62
C GLN A 178 -3.72 -24.66 16.33
N VAL A 179 -2.46 -24.37 15.99
CA VAL A 179 -1.68 -23.25 16.56
C VAL A 179 -2.31 -21.90 16.23
N THR A 180 -2.84 -21.73 15.01
CA THR A 180 -3.48 -20.48 14.56
C THR A 180 -4.90 -20.31 15.13
N ALA A 181 -5.64 -21.42 15.34
CA ALA A 181 -6.95 -21.40 15.98
C ALA A 181 -6.89 -21.18 17.49
N LEU A 182 -5.73 -21.43 18.13
CA LEU A 182 -5.49 -21.25 19.56
C LEU A 182 -4.64 -20.00 19.83
N GLY A 183 -5.20 -18.82 19.54
CA GLY A 183 -4.72 -17.59 20.20
C GLY A 183 -4.67 -17.82 21.72
N SER A 184 -3.66 -17.27 22.40
CA SER A 184 -3.36 -17.55 23.81
C SER A 184 -4.59 -17.46 24.73
N GLY A 185 -5.18 -18.60 25.10
CA GLY A 185 -6.19 -18.71 26.16
C GLY A 185 -7.53 -19.41 25.87
N SER A 186 -7.74 -20.07 24.72
CA SER A 186 -9.01 -20.79 24.43
C SER A 186 -8.88 -22.33 24.44
N THR A 187 -9.99 -23.02 24.72
CA THR A 187 -10.09 -24.47 24.98
C THR A 187 -10.36 -25.30 23.71
N TYR A 188 -9.82 -26.52 23.67
CA TYR A 188 -9.89 -27.41 22.50
C TYR A 188 -11.30 -27.97 22.27
N SER A 189 -11.91 -27.61 21.15
CA SER A 189 -13.09 -28.32 20.62
C SER A 189 -13.12 -28.20 19.10
N GLY A 190 -12.52 -29.19 18.44
CA GLY A 190 -12.69 -29.44 17.01
C GLY A 190 -11.50 -29.01 16.14
N GLN A 191 -10.60 -29.95 15.85
CA GLN A 191 -9.96 -30.20 14.54
C GLN A 191 -8.95 -31.37 14.59
N ASN A 192 -8.63 -31.94 13.43
CA ASN A 192 -8.02 -33.26 13.09
C ASN A 192 -6.94 -33.91 13.97
N LEU A 193 -6.26 -33.22 14.90
CA LEU A 193 -5.31 -33.84 15.84
C LEU A 193 -5.96 -34.04 17.21
N LEU A 194 -5.89 -35.27 17.72
CA LEU A 194 -6.46 -35.65 19.00
C LEU A 194 -5.59 -35.19 20.17
N VAL A 195 -6.21 -34.51 21.13
CA VAL A 195 -5.57 -34.06 22.38
C VAL A 195 -6.09 -34.90 23.55
N LEU A 196 -5.18 -35.58 24.24
CA LEU A 196 -5.49 -36.55 25.27
C LEU A 196 -5.22 -35.94 26.65
N GLY A 197 -6.29 -35.80 27.45
CA GLY A 197 -6.31 -35.05 28.71
C GLY A 197 -5.88 -35.80 29.99
N SER A 198 -5.28 -36.98 29.88
CA SER A 198 -4.69 -37.72 31.01
C SER A 198 -3.96 -38.99 30.54
N TYR A 199 -2.85 -39.34 31.18
CA TYR A 199 -2.15 -40.62 31.01
C TYR A 199 -3.01 -41.81 31.51
N GLY A 200 -3.22 -42.84 30.66
CA GLY A 200 -4.02 -44.04 30.95
C GLY A 200 -4.41 -44.84 29.70
N THR A 201 -5.06 -46.00 29.87
CA THR A 201 -5.57 -46.83 28.76
C THR A 201 -6.74 -46.12 28.07
N LYS A 202 -6.61 -45.87 26.76
CA LYS A 202 -7.67 -45.28 25.93
C LYS A 202 -7.67 -45.94 24.56
N ASP A 203 -8.86 -46.29 24.09
CA ASP A 203 -9.08 -46.81 22.73
C ASP A 203 -9.16 -45.65 21.74
N LEU A 204 -8.25 -45.62 20.76
CA LEU A 204 -8.17 -44.57 19.74
C LEU A 204 -8.06 -45.18 18.36
N ALA A 205 -9.03 -44.91 17.49
CA ALA A 205 -9.04 -45.50 16.16
C ALA A 205 -9.00 -44.44 15.04
N ARG A 206 -8.02 -44.56 14.14
CA ARG A 206 -8.02 -43.93 12.80
C ARG A 206 -7.16 -44.73 11.82
N VAL A 207 -7.34 -44.46 10.53
CA VAL A 207 -6.44 -44.96 9.48
C VAL A 207 -5.16 -44.11 9.48
N PRO A 208 -3.94 -44.71 9.50
CA PRO A 208 -2.66 -43.98 9.51
C PRO A 208 -2.30 -43.44 8.12
N ASP A 209 -3.00 -42.39 7.68
CA ASP A 209 -2.76 -41.71 6.39
C ASP A 209 -2.59 -40.19 6.54
N GLY A 210 -2.46 -39.70 7.78
CA GLY A 210 -2.31 -38.28 8.10
C GLY A 210 -3.57 -37.43 7.91
N VAL A 211 -4.70 -38.02 7.45
CA VAL A 211 -5.96 -37.32 7.18
C VAL A 211 -7.16 -37.98 7.89
N GLY A 212 -8.27 -37.24 8.07
CA GLY A 212 -9.48 -37.73 8.76
C GLY A 212 -9.50 -37.54 10.28
N ASN A 213 -10.67 -37.73 10.88
CA ASN A 213 -10.90 -37.56 12.32
C ASN A 213 -10.58 -38.85 13.09
N TRP A 214 -10.05 -38.71 14.31
CA TRP A 214 -9.95 -39.79 15.28
C TRP A 214 -11.35 -40.19 15.76
N ASP A 215 -11.65 -41.49 15.75
CA ASP A 215 -12.86 -42.06 16.33
C ASP A 215 -12.61 -42.40 17.81
N LEU A 216 -13.43 -41.83 18.69
CA LEU A 216 -13.39 -41.97 20.15
C LEU A 216 -14.61 -42.71 20.71
N THR A 217 -15.47 -43.28 19.85
CA THR A 217 -16.88 -43.57 20.19
C THR A 217 -17.17 -44.87 20.95
N SER A 218 -16.24 -45.44 21.71
CA SER A 218 -16.53 -46.59 22.59
C SER A 218 -16.04 -46.43 24.05
N PHE A 219 -17.01 -46.13 24.92
CA PHE A 219 -17.04 -46.30 26.40
C PHE A 219 -16.12 -45.49 27.32
N SER A 220 -16.80 -44.74 28.20
CA SER A 220 -16.30 -44.26 29.49
C SER A 220 -16.21 -45.42 30.50
N GLY A 221 -14.99 -45.78 30.94
CA GLY A 221 -14.73 -46.47 32.22
C GLY A 221 -14.73 -48.00 32.19
N SER A 222 -13.77 -48.58 32.92
CA SER A 222 -13.41 -50.00 33.06
C SER A 222 -12.63 -50.58 31.88
N GLY A 223 -11.31 -50.75 32.07
CA GLY A 223 -10.44 -51.44 31.15
C GLY A 223 -11.02 -52.81 30.78
N THR A 224 -11.22 -53.03 29.49
CA THR A 224 -11.25 -54.39 28.95
C THR A 224 -9.91 -55.03 29.30
N ALA A 225 -9.96 -56.25 29.83
CA ALA A 225 -8.76 -57.01 30.11
C ALA A 225 -7.84 -57.01 28.88
N TYR A 226 -6.56 -56.71 29.13
CA TYR A 226 -5.42 -56.89 28.23
C TYR A 226 -5.69 -57.96 27.17
N THR A 227 -5.90 -57.57 25.91
CA THR A 227 -5.92 -58.53 24.80
C THR A 227 -4.48 -58.77 24.36
N GLU A 228 -3.68 -59.31 25.28
CA GLU A 228 -2.28 -59.54 25.03
C GLU A 228 -2.10 -60.77 24.14
N CYS A 229 -1.28 -60.62 23.11
CA CYS A 229 -0.79 -61.70 22.27
C CYS A 229 0.13 -62.64 23.06
N VAL A 230 -0.42 -63.46 23.96
CA VAL A 230 0.37 -64.49 24.64
C VAL A 230 0.57 -65.68 23.71
N THR A 231 1.83 -65.88 23.32
CA THR A 231 2.31 -66.95 22.45
C THR A 231 1.92 -68.33 22.98
N ASN A 232 1.42 -69.18 22.07
CA ASN A 232 1.32 -70.61 22.28
C ASN A 232 2.73 -71.23 22.18
N ASP A 233 3.23 -71.85 23.25
CA ASP A 233 4.08 -73.05 23.14
C ASP A 233 3.44 -74.17 24.00
N PRO A 234 3.30 -75.40 23.47
CA PRO A 234 2.35 -76.38 23.94
C PRO A 234 3.03 -77.47 24.79
N VAL A 235 2.58 -77.63 26.04
CA VAL A 235 2.72 -78.89 26.78
C VAL A 235 1.43 -79.13 27.58
N ASP A 236 0.70 -80.14 27.12
CA ASP A 236 -0.10 -81.13 27.87
C ASP A 236 -1.43 -80.73 28.55
N ILE A 237 -2.53 -81.02 27.85
CA ILE A 237 -3.63 -81.91 28.31
C ILE A 237 -4.19 -81.65 29.74
N VAL A 238 -4.43 -80.39 30.16
CA VAL A 238 -5.15 -80.13 31.44
C VAL A 238 -6.28 -79.07 31.36
N LYS A 239 -6.44 -78.30 30.29
CA LYS A 239 -7.43 -77.19 30.25
C LYS A 239 -8.85 -77.54 29.76
N SER A 240 -9.33 -78.77 30.00
CA SER A 240 -10.78 -79.08 29.88
C SER A 240 -11.30 -79.82 31.12
N PHE A 241 -10.93 -79.31 32.30
CA PHE A 241 -11.51 -79.70 33.58
C PHE A 241 -12.03 -78.41 34.26
N THR A 242 -13.28 -78.05 34.00
CA THR A 242 -13.91 -76.85 34.58
C THR A 242 -14.84 -77.23 35.73
N TRP A 243 -14.48 -76.79 36.92
CA TRP A 243 -15.32 -76.84 38.12
C TRP A 243 -15.65 -75.40 38.53
N SER A 244 -16.86 -75.15 39.00
CA SER A 244 -17.30 -73.80 39.38
C SER A 244 -18.06 -73.86 40.71
N PRO A 245 -17.53 -73.24 41.79
CA PRO A 245 -18.35 -72.88 42.91
C PRO A 245 -19.28 -71.76 42.45
N THR A 246 -20.49 -71.77 43.00
CA THR A 246 -21.44 -70.68 42.85
C THR A 246 -21.83 -70.24 44.24
N ILE A 247 -21.81 -68.94 44.45
CA ILE A 247 -22.34 -68.32 45.66
C ILE A 247 -23.55 -67.49 45.24
N THR A 248 -24.68 -67.69 45.91
CA THR A 248 -25.92 -66.93 45.64
C THR A 248 -26.42 -66.24 46.89
N THR A 249 -26.83 -64.99 46.74
CA THR A 249 -27.54 -64.21 47.76
C THR A 249 -29.07 -64.33 47.58
N PRO A 250 -29.89 -64.05 48.61
CA PRO A 250 -31.33 -64.22 48.53
C PRO A 250 -32.05 -63.09 47.78
N THR A 251 -31.45 -61.91 47.66
CA THR A 251 -32.10 -60.70 47.13
C THR A 251 -31.60 -60.38 45.72
N SER A 252 -32.52 -60.20 44.78
CA SER A 252 -32.20 -59.82 43.39
C SER A 252 -31.65 -58.39 43.26
N SER A 253 -31.79 -57.56 44.30
CA SER A 253 -31.34 -56.16 44.33
C SER A 253 -29.91 -55.96 44.84
N GLY A 254 -29.30 -56.95 45.50
CA GLY A 254 -27.97 -56.82 46.13
C GLY A 254 -27.90 -55.85 47.32
N THR A 255 -28.86 -54.94 47.51
CA THR A 255 -28.90 -54.00 48.63
C THR A 255 -29.61 -54.59 49.86
N VAL A 256 -29.01 -54.43 51.04
CA VAL A 256 -29.51 -54.96 52.33
C VAL A 256 -29.40 -53.90 53.43
N ASP A 257 -30.34 -53.92 54.37
CA ASP A 257 -30.35 -53.00 55.50
C ASP A 257 -29.33 -53.44 56.58
N PRO A 258 -28.67 -52.50 57.28
CA PRO A 258 -27.84 -52.83 58.43
C PRO A 258 -28.65 -53.62 59.49
N GLY A 259 -28.11 -54.73 59.99
CA GLY A 259 -28.78 -55.64 60.93
C GLY A 259 -29.66 -56.72 60.28
N ALA A 260 -29.84 -56.72 58.96
CA ALA A 260 -30.60 -57.77 58.26
C ALA A 260 -29.88 -59.13 58.29
N ILE A 261 -30.65 -60.21 58.31
CA ILE A 261 -30.13 -61.58 58.15
C ILE A 261 -30.14 -61.96 56.68
N VAL A 262 -28.97 -62.31 56.14
CA VAL A 262 -28.75 -62.73 54.76
C VAL A 262 -28.38 -64.21 54.75
N THR A 263 -28.97 -65.00 53.85
CA THR A 263 -28.61 -66.41 53.67
C THR A 263 -27.68 -66.55 52.47
N PHE A 264 -26.46 -67.03 52.69
CA PHE A 264 -25.56 -67.41 51.59
C PHE A 264 -25.72 -68.89 51.30
N THR A 265 -25.74 -69.24 50.02
CA THR A 265 -25.67 -70.63 49.56
C THR A 265 -24.46 -70.82 48.68
N ILE A 266 -23.59 -71.75 49.06
CA ILE A 266 -22.43 -72.18 48.29
C ILE A 266 -22.76 -73.51 47.64
N ALA A 267 -22.76 -73.55 46.32
CA ALA A 267 -22.98 -74.75 45.54
C ALA A 267 -21.74 -75.06 44.68
N ALA A 268 -21.14 -76.23 44.92
CA ALA A 268 -20.01 -76.78 44.21
C ALA A 268 -20.50 -77.70 43.09
N ARG A 269 -20.47 -77.25 41.82
CA ARG A 269 -20.90 -78.06 40.68
C ARG A 269 -19.70 -78.63 39.92
N ASN A 270 -19.64 -79.95 39.82
CA ASN A 270 -18.72 -80.64 38.92
C ASN A 270 -19.24 -80.55 37.48
N ALA A 271 -18.89 -79.51 36.74
CA ALA A 271 -19.30 -79.35 35.34
C ALA A 271 -18.46 -80.20 34.36
N THR A 272 -17.59 -81.07 34.85
CA THR A 272 -16.76 -81.95 34.03
C THR A 272 -17.46 -83.29 33.78
N GLN A 273 -16.89 -84.06 32.84
CA GLN A 273 -17.36 -85.41 32.50
C GLN A 273 -16.71 -86.52 33.36
N ALA A 274 -15.90 -86.18 34.38
CA ALA A 274 -15.28 -87.17 35.27
C ALA A 274 -15.56 -86.86 36.75
N SER A 275 -15.56 -87.91 37.58
CA SER A 275 -15.81 -87.78 39.02
C SER A 275 -14.61 -87.17 39.74
N MET A 276 -14.86 -86.37 40.79
CA MET A 276 -13.83 -85.79 41.66
C MET A 276 -13.90 -86.38 43.06
N THR A 277 -12.78 -86.42 43.78
CA THR A 277 -12.69 -86.90 45.17
C THR A 277 -12.09 -85.84 46.08
N GLY A 278 -12.50 -85.84 47.35
CA GLY A 278 -11.92 -84.98 48.39
C GLY A 278 -12.11 -83.47 48.20
N VAL A 279 -13.22 -83.03 47.59
CA VAL A 279 -13.49 -81.62 47.31
C VAL A 279 -13.93 -80.89 48.59
N GLU A 280 -13.22 -79.82 48.95
CA GLU A 280 -13.58 -78.91 50.05
C GLU A 280 -13.58 -77.44 49.62
N ILE A 281 -14.63 -76.72 49.98
CA ILE A 281 -14.80 -75.29 49.71
C ILE A 281 -14.83 -74.54 51.03
N SER A 282 -13.97 -73.54 51.17
CA SER A 282 -13.91 -72.66 52.33
C SER A 282 -14.38 -71.26 51.98
N ASP A 283 -15.17 -70.67 52.87
CA ASP A 283 -15.66 -69.29 52.80
C ASP A 283 -15.39 -68.63 54.16
N THR A 284 -14.49 -67.65 54.19
CA THR A 284 -14.18 -66.89 55.41
C THR A 284 -14.93 -65.58 55.34
N LEU A 285 -15.82 -65.34 56.31
CA LEU A 285 -16.66 -64.15 56.32
C LEU A 285 -15.81 -62.87 56.45
N PRO A 286 -16.04 -61.86 55.58
CA PRO A 286 -15.37 -60.57 55.65
C PRO A 286 -15.92 -59.71 56.80
N ASP A 287 -15.17 -58.66 57.15
CA ASP A 287 -15.65 -57.63 58.07
C ASP A 287 -16.99 -57.04 57.59
N GLY A 288 -17.93 -56.89 58.53
CA GLY A 288 -19.29 -56.44 58.22
C GLY A 288 -20.32 -57.56 58.10
N LEU A 289 -19.91 -58.84 58.11
CA LEU A 289 -20.79 -60.01 58.19
C LEU A 289 -20.47 -60.87 59.42
N ALA A 290 -21.49 -61.32 60.14
CA ALA A 290 -21.32 -62.23 61.27
C ALA A 290 -22.25 -63.43 61.16
N LEU A 291 -21.74 -64.65 61.36
CA LEU A 291 -22.53 -65.87 61.27
C LEU A 291 -23.67 -65.88 62.31
N THR A 292 -24.88 -66.22 61.87
CA THR A 292 -26.04 -66.42 62.73
C THR A 292 -26.73 -67.74 62.35
N GLY A 293 -26.84 -68.69 63.28
CA GLY A 293 -27.37 -70.02 63.00
C GLY A 293 -26.33 -71.05 62.55
N THR A 294 -26.78 -72.29 62.35
CA THR A 294 -25.94 -73.44 61.95
C THR A 294 -26.04 -73.71 60.45
N PRO A 295 -24.94 -74.03 59.75
CA PRO A 295 -24.97 -74.35 58.33
C PRO A 295 -25.74 -75.65 58.07
N THR A 296 -26.35 -75.74 56.89
CA THR A 296 -27.01 -76.95 56.38
C THR A 296 -26.35 -77.39 55.07
N ALA A 297 -26.32 -78.69 54.77
CA ALA A 297 -25.65 -79.23 53.58
C ALA A 297 -26.53 -80.23 52.81
N SER A 298 -26.19 -80.45 51.54
CA SER A 298 -26.80 -81.49 50.70
C SER A 298 -26.55 -82.91 51.24
N PRO A 299 -27.45 -83.89 51.00
CA PRO A 299 -27.27 -85.27 51.47
C PRO A 299 -25.92 -85.87 51.07
N GLY A 300 -25.20 -86.44 52.05
CA GLY A 300 -23.88 -87.04 51.85
C GLY A 300 -22.69 -86.06 51.89
N ALA A 301 -22.94 -84.76 51.96
CA ALA A 301 -21.94 -83.72 52.24
C ALA A 301 -22.01 -83.30 53.71
N SER A 302 -20.94 -82.67 54.22
CA SER A 302 -20.91 -82.05 55.56
C SER A 302 -20.58 -80.57 55.45
N ALA A 303 -21.21 -79.75 56.29
CA ALA A 303 -20.90 -78.34 56.43
C ALA A 303 -20.60 -77.99 57.87
N SER A 304 -19.58 -77.16 58.10
CA SER A 304 -19.20 -76.68 59.42
C SER A 304 -18.70 -75.25 59.32
N CYS A 305 -19.07 -74.40 60.27
CA CYS A 305 -18.51 -73.05 60.39
C CYS A 305 -17.86 -72.89 61.77
N SER A 306 -16.63 -72.37 61.81
CA SER A 306 -15.89 -72.17 63.06
C SER A 306 -14.87 -71.03 62.96
N GLY A 307 -14.38 -70.54 64.10
CA GLY A 307 -13.39 -69.45 64.17
C GLY A 307 -14.00 -68.05 64.31
N ALA A 308 -13.13 -67.04 64.42
CA ALA A 308 -13.46 -65.61 64.42
C ALA A 308 -12.40 -64.84 63.60
N PRO A 309 -12.71 -64.32 62.40
CA PRO A 309 -14.01 -64.40 61.70
C PRO A 309 -14.41 -65.85 61.37
N ALA A 310 -15.71 -66.10 61.25
CA ALA A 310 -16.20 -67.44 61.01
C ALA A 310 -15.81 -67.90 59.60
N THR A 311 -15.18 -69.08 59.51
CA THR A 311 -14.89 -69.76 58.26
C THR A 311 -15.84 -70.95 58.11
N CYS A 312 -16.68 -70.92 57.09
CA CYS A 312 -17.60 -71.98 56.71
C CYS A 312 -16.95 -72.89 55.66
N VAL A 313 -16.94 -74.19 55.92
CA VAL A 313 -16.35 -75.22 55.06
C VAL A 313 -17.43 -76.21 54.61
N LEU A 314 -17.56 -76.40 53.30
CA LEU A 314 -18.32 -77.47 52.66
C LEU A 314 -17.38 -78.58 52.25
N THR A 315 -17.55 -79.78 52.82
CA THR A 315 -16.87 -81.00 52.37
C THR A 315 -17.86 -81.84 51.56
N ALA A 316 -17.56 -82.04 50.27
CA ALA A 316 -18.38 -82.83 49.37
C ALA A 316 -18.37 -84.33 49.76
N PRO A 317 -19.33 -85.15 49.27
CA PRO A 317 -19.28 -86.60 49.45
C PRO A 317 -17.96 -87.18 48.91
N ALA A 318 -17.53 -88.34 49.43
CA ALA A 318 -16.24 -88.97 49.09
C ALA A 318 -15.93 -89.04 47.59
N THR A 319 -16.97 -89.11 46.74
CA THR A 319 -16.87 -88.97 45.29
C THR A 319 -18.01 -88.07 44.77
N LEU A 320 -17.68 -86.94 44.14
CA LEU A 320 -18.64 -86.05 43.47
C LEU A 320 -18.69 -86.39 41.98
N SER A 321 -19.76 -87.04 41.55
CA SER A 321 -19.95 -87.51 40.16
C SER A 321 -19.92 -86.37 39.12
N ALA A 322 -19.61 -86.71 37.88
CA ALA A 322 -19.72 -85.81 36.72
C ALA A 322 -21.12 -85.16 36.66
N ASN A 323 -21.17 -83.85 36.39
CA ASN A 323 -22.37 -83.02 36.31
C ASN A 323 -23.21 -82.88 37.60
N SER A 324 -22.75 -83.39 38.75
CA SER A 324 -23.45 -83.29 40.04
C SER A 324 -23.03 -82.08 40.88
N THR A 325 -23.89 -81.67 41.82
CA THR A 325 -23.68 -80.51 42.69
C THR A 325 -23.80 -80.91 44.16
N ALA A 326 -22.81 -80.55 44.97
CA ALA A 326 -22.91 -80.53 46.43
C ALA A 326 -23.10 -79.08 46.89
N TRP A 327 -23.84 -78.84 47.97
CA TRP A 327 -24.10 -77.47 48.43
C TRP A 327 -24.16 -77.36 49.95
N MET A 328 -23.89 -76.15 50.46
CA MET A 328 -24.23 -75.72 51.81
C MET A 328 -24.91 -74.35 51.83
N SER A 329 -25.72 -74.11 52.85
CA SER A 329 -26.31 -72.79 53.12
C SER A 329 -26.08 -72.40 54.57
N PHE A 330 -25.75 -71.12 54.81
CA PHE A 330 -25.57 -70.54 56.14
C PHE A 330 -26.11 -69.11 56.18
N GLN A 331 -26.48 -68.65 57.38
CA GLN A 331 -27.05 -67.33 57.60
C GLN A 331 -26.03 -66.41 58.25
N VAL A 332 -26.01 -65.15 57.84
CA VAL A 332 -25.19 -64.10 58.44
C VAL A 332 -26.03 -62.87 58.75
N VAL A 333 -25.67 -62.12 59.78
CA VAL A 333 -26.21 -60.80 60.07
C VAL A 333 -25.26 -59.73 59.52
N VAL A 334 -25.82 -58.72 58.83
CA VAL A 334 -25.08 -57.57 58.32
C VAL A 334 -24.82 -56.58 59.46
N SER A 335 -23.59 -56.09 59.59
CA SER A 335 -23.22 -55.18 60.68
C SER A 335 -24.05 -53.89 60.67
N ASN A 336 -24.47 -53.46 61.86
CA ASN A 336 -25.16 -52.18 62.09
C ASN A 336 -24.21 -51.04 62.50
N SER A 337 -22.90 -51.26 62.41
CA SER A 337 -21.91 -50.23 62.74
C SER A 337 -21.79 -49.16 61.63
N THR A 338 -21.52 -47.92 62.02
CA THR A 338 -21.51 -46.71 61.17
C THR A 338 -20.54 -46.75 59.99
N GLY A 339 -19.54 -47.64 59.99
CA GLY A 339 -18.51 -47.73 58.95
C GLY A 339 -18.93 -48.43 57.66
N PHE A 340 -20.09 -49.09 57.62
CA PHE A 340 -20.52 -49.91 56.48
C PHE A 340 -21.71 -49.34 55.69
N ALA A 341 -22.33 -48.22 56.12
CA ALA A 341 -23.46 -47.64 55.38
C ALA A 341 -23.03 -47.20 53.96
N GLY A 342 -23.71 -47.68 52.92
CA GLY A 342 -23.32 -47.46 51.52
C GLY A 342 -22.16 -48.33 51.02
N ALA A 343 -21.52 -49.11 51.90
CA ALA A 343 -20.43 -50.00 51.50
C ALA A 343 -20.95 -51.22 50.74
N THR A 344 -20.16 -51.69 49.78
CA THR A 344 -20.38 -53.01 49.16
C THR A 344 -19.42 -54.02 49.78
N ILE A 345 -19.97 -55.03 50.46
CA ILE A 345 -19.22 -56.11 51.10
C ILE A 345 -19.15 -57.28 50.11
N GLN A 346 -17.93 -57.73 49.81
CA GLN A 346 -17.65 -58.90 48.98
C GLN A 346 -17.38 -60.12 49.87
N ASN A 347 -18.15 -61.18 49.68
CA ASN A 347 -17.96 -62.48 50.33
C ASN A 347 -17.43 -63.49 49.30
N THR A 348 -16.33 -64.18 49.61
CA THR A 348 -15.62 -65.04 48.65
C THR A 348 -15.54 -66.48 49.16
N ALA A 349 -16.06 -67.41 48.36
CA ALA A 349 -15.90 -68.84 48.56
C ALA A 349 -14.80 -69.39 47.64
N MET A 350 -13.91 -70.23 48.15
CA MET A 350 -12.75 -70.75 47.40
C MET A 350 -12.54 -72.24 47.66
N GLN A 351 -12.14 -72.98 46.63
CA GLN A 351 -11.73 -74.38 46.82
C GLN A 351 -10.42 -74.47 47.60
N THR A 352 -10.43 -75.23 48.68
CA THR A 352 -9.27 -75.46 49.56
C THR A 352 -8.74 -76.88 49.51
N ALA A 353 -9.51 -77.86 49.01
CA ALA A 353 -9.03 -79.23 48.77
C ALA A 353 -9.74 -79.93 47.57
N GLY A 354 -9.11 -80.98 47.04
CA GLY A 354 -9.56 -81.77 45.88
C GLY A 354 -8.51 -81.81 44.75
N THR A 355 -8.82 -82.45 43.61
CA THR A 355 -7.94 -82.44 42.44
C THR A 355 -7.65 -81.00 42.00
N SER A 356 -6.37 -80.62 42.08
CA SER A 356 -5.89 -79.23 42.02
C SER A 356 -6.08 -78.60 40.64
N LEU A 357 -7.00 -77.63 40.56
CA LEU A 357 -7.10 -76.68 39.46
C LEU A 357 -6.27 -75.44 39.83
N VAL A 358 -5.41 -74.95 38.94
CA VAL A 358 -4.58 -73.75 39.19
C VAL A 358 -4.98 -72.63 38.21
N PRO A 359 -5.46 -71.47 38.69
CA PRO A 359 -5.75 -71.15 40.09
C PRO A 359 -7.01 -71.84 40.60
N ALA A 360 -7.10 -72.05 41.92
CA ALA A 360 -8.25 -72.69 42.56
C ALA A 360 -9.51 -71.84 42.29
N PRO A 361 -10.64 -72.44 41.84
CA PRO A 361 -11.80 -71.63 41.51
C PRO A 361 -12.39 -71.00 42.76
N SER A 362 -12.74 -69.72 42.65
CA SER A 362 -13.44 -68.95 43.65
C SER A 362 -14.74 -68.38 43.07
N ALA A 363 -15.67 -68.02 43.95
CA ALA A 363 -16.88 -67.32 43.58
C ALA A 363 -17.15 -66.20 44.60
N ASP A 364 -17.52 -65.04 44.08
CA ASP A 364 -17.82 -63.85 44.87
C ASP A 364 -19.31 -63.55 44.89
N ALA A 365 -19.80 -63.12 46.04
CA ALA A 365 -21.10 -62.50 46.19
C ALA A 365 -20.96 -61.13 46.83
N PHE A 366 -21.74 -60.18 46.32
CA PHE A 366 -21.71 -58.80 46.79
C PHE A 366 -23.03 -58.45 47.46
N ILE A 367 -22.95 -57.77 48.60
CA ILE A 367 -24.09 -57.09 49.22
C ILE A 367 -23.74 -55.60 49.39
N THR A 368 -24.68 -54.70 49.10
CA THR A 368 -24.53 -53.26 49.33
C THR A 368 -25.38 -52.86 50.53
N VAL A 369 -24.82 -52.15 51.50
CA VAL A 369 -25.58 -51.70 52.67
C VAL A 369 -26.32 -50.40 52.35
N ALA A 370 -27.61 -50.28 52.67
CA ALA A 370 -28.40 -49.08 52.39
C ALA A 370 -27.87 -47.80 53.09
N THR A 371 -28.01 -46.63 52.46
CA THR A 371 -27.62 -45.30 53.00
C THR A 371 -28.81 -44.53 53.59
N GLY A 372 -28.61 -43.77 54.67
CA GLY A 372 -29.63 -42.98 55.38
C GLY A 372 -30.36 -41.87 54.59
N LEU A 373 -29.98 -40.61 54.80
CA LEU A 373 -30.64 -39.43 54.20
C LEU A 373 -29.92 -39.00 52.91
N SER A 374 -30.67 -38.71 51.85
CA SER A 374 -30.17 -38.11 50.61
C SER A 374 -30.63 -36.65 50.50
N LEU A 375 -29.75 -35.73 50.10
CA LEU A 375 -30.05 -34.31 49.91
C LEU A 375 -29.87 -33.88 48.45
N SER A 376 -30.70 -32.95 47.98
CA SER A 376 -30.49 -32.21 46.73
C SER A 376 -30.76 -30.73 46.94
N LEU A 377 -30.06 -29.87 46.20
CA LEU A 377 -30.20 -28.41 46.24
C LEU A 377 -30.15 -27.87 44.82
N ALA A 378 -31.17 -27.11 44.43
CA ALA A 378 -31.27 -26.47 43.12
C ALA A 378 -31.54 -24.98 43.27
N ALA A 379 -30.92 -24.17 42.41
CA ALA A 379 -31.26 -22.77 42.20
C ALA A 379 -32.16 -22.63 40.97
N ASP A 380 -33.14 -21.74 41.01
CA ASP A 380 -33.98 -21.41 39.84
C ASP A 380 -33.21 -20.70 38.72
N LYS A 381 -32.07 -20.08 39.06
CA LYS A 381 -31.15 -19.39 38.14
C LYS A 381 -29.73 -19.91 38.30
N SER A 382 -29.10 -20.28 37.18
CA SER A 382 -27.66 -20.58 37.13
C SER A 382 -26.79 -19.33 36.86
N ILE A 383 -27.39 -18.23 36.39
CA ILE A 383 -26.75 -16.94 36.15
C ILE A 383 -27.65 -15.82 36.70
N ALA A 384 -27.08 -14.87 37.45
CA ALA A 384 -27.79 -13.75 38.05
C ALA A 384 -26.95 -12.46 37.99
N SER A 385 -27.58 -11.29 38.04
CA SER A 385 -26.87 -10.01 38.24
C SER A 385 -26.70 -9.73 39.73
N SER A 386 -25.67 -8.96 40.10
CA SER A 386 -25.51 -8.53 41.51
C SER A 386 -26.74 -7.72 41.94
N GLY A 387 -27.37 -8.12 43.05
CA GLY A 387 -28.64 -7.59 43.55
C GLY A 387 -29.88 -8.41 43.21
N ASP A 388 -29.78 -9.42 42.32
CA ASP A 388 -30.91 -10.28 41.98
C ASP A 388 -31.36 -11.17 43.14
N LEU A 389 -32.65 -11.52 43.14
CA LEU A 389 -33.21 -12.58 43.99
C LEU A 389 -33.12 -13.93 43.27
N VAL A 390 -32.61 -14.95 43.97
CA VAL A 390 -32.51 -16.34 43.53
C VAL A 390 -33.32 -17.23 44.49
N THR A 391 -34.13 -18.11 43.92
CA THR A 391 -34.95 -19.07 44.67
C THR A 391 -34.23 -20.41 44.75
N PHE A 392 -34.01 -20.90 45.97
CA PHE A 392 -33.37 -22.18 46.24
C PHE A 392 -34.40 -23.21 46.70
N THR A 393 -34.32 -24.42 46.15
CA THR A 393 -35.12 -25.58 46.56
C THR A 393 -34.21 -26.68 47.09
N VAL A 394 -34.40 -27.06 48.36
CA VAL A 394 -33.74 -28.19 49.01
C VAL A 394 -34.73 -29.35 49.07
N ALA A 395 -34.34 -30.56 48.66
CA ALA A 395 -35.12 -31.78 48.90
C ALA A 395 -34.33 -32.75 49.77
N ALA A 396 -35.00 -33.36 50.76
CA ALA A 396 -34.40 -34.32 51.67
C ALA A 396 -35.16 -35.64 51.62
N GLN A 397 -34.55 -36.71 51.08
CA GLN A 397 -35.17 -38.02 50.90
C GLN A 397 -34.68 -39.01 51.94
N ASN A 398 -35.61 -39.66 52.64
CA ASN A 398 -35.31 -40.88 53.40
C ASN A 398 -35.14 -42.05 52.43
N ALA A 399 -33.89 -42.47 52.19
CA ALA A 399 -33.58 -43.55 51.26
C ALA A 399 -33.68 -44.95 51.89
N THR A 400 -34.07 -45.04 53.17
CA THR A 400 -34.20 -46.30 53.91
C THR A 400 -35.63 -46.86 53.90
N SER A 401 -35.76 -48.14 54.23
CA SER A 401 -37.03 -48.87 54.40
C SER A 401 -37.72 -48.60 55.76
N TYR A 402 -37.13 -47.79 56.64
CA TYR A 402 -37.63 -47.47 57.99
C TYR A 402 -37.79 -45.96 58.23
N PRO A 403 -38.62 -45.54 59.20
CA PRO A 403 -38.73 -44.13 59.56
C PRO A 403 -37.46 -43.60 60.25
N MET A 404 -37.03 -42.39 59.90
CA MET A 404 -35.94 -41.67 60.57
C MET A 404 -36.46 -40.65 61.58
N THR A 405 -35.75 -40.44 62.69
CA THR A 405 -36.14 -39.47 63.74
C THR A 405 -35.04 -38.43 63.98
N GLY A 406 -35.46 -37.21 64.32
CA GLY A 406 -34.55 -36.14 64.80
C GLY A 406 -33.67 -35.48 63.74
N THR A 407 -34.05 -35.51 62.46
CA THR A 407 -33.21 -35.02 61.35
C THR A 407 -33.27 -33.49 61.19
N VAL A 408 -32.10 -32.84 61.10
CA VAL A 408 -31.97 -31.39 60.89
C VAL A 408 -31.01 -31.12 59.72
N VAL A 409 -31.36 -30.18 58.85
CA VAL A 409 -30.55 -29.70 57.72
C VAL A 409 -30.25 -28.21 57.92
N THR A 410 -28.98 -27.83 57.83
CA THR A 410 -28.52 -26.44 57.93
C THR A 410 -27.96 -25.97 56.59
N ILE A 411 -28.32 -24.75 56.20
CA ILE A 411 -27.86 -24.06 54.99
C ILE A 411 -27.19 -22.74 55.41
N PRO A 412 -25.86 -22.69 55.60
CA PRO A 412 -25.15 -21.45 55.88
C PRO A 412 -25.08 -20.56 54.62
N PHE A 413 -25.37 -19.27 54.76
CA PHE A 413 -25.12 -18.28 53.71
C PHE A 413 -23.65 -17.84 53.75
N SER A 414 -22.90 -18.25 52.74
CA SER A 414 -21.51 -17.86 52.50
C SER A 414 -21.42 -16.41 51.99
N ALA A 415 -20.20 -15.85 51.92
CA ALA A 415 -19.98 -14.53 51.34
C ALA A 415 -20.55 -14.46 49.91
N GLY A 416 -21.52 -13.56 49.70
CA GLY A 416 -22.19 -13.35 48.43
C GLY A 416 -23.66 -13.78 48.37
N PHE A 417 -24.17 -14.48 49.38
CA PHE A 417 -25.61 -14.70 49.57
C PHE A 417 -26.09 -14.03 50.85
N THR A 418 -27.26 -13.39 50.81
CA THR A 418 -27.96 -12.90 52.02
C THR A 418 -29.43 -13.30 51.94
N TYR A 419 -29.97 -13.85 53.01
CA TYR A 419 -31.39 -14.24 53.06
C TYR A 419 -32.31 -13.05 52.75
N HIS A 420 -33.31 -13.24 51.88
CA HIS A 420 -34.30 -12.22 51.59
C HIS A 420 -35.44 -12.26 52.62
N ALA A 421 -35.40 -11.35 53.60
CA ALA A 421 -36.38 -11.29 54.69
C ALA A 421 -37.84 -11.05 54.23
N GLY A 422 -38.06 -10.55 53.01
CA GLY A 422 -39.39 -10.36 52.42
C GLY A 422 -40.03 -11.64 51.88
N TYR A 423 -39.29 -12.75 51.79
CA TYR A 423 -39.81 -14.04 51.32
C TYR A 423 -40.06 -15.00 52.48
N THR A 424 -41.31 -15.44 52.66
CA THR A 424 -41.66 -16.47 53.64
C THR A 424 -41.25 -17.86 53.12
N PRO A 425 -40.30 -18.58 53.75
CA PRO A 425 -39.87 -19.89 53.30
C PRO A 425 -41.03 -20.89 53.37
N THR A 426 -41.13 -21.76 52.38
CA THR A 426 -42.18 -22.78 52.31
C THR A 426 -41.56 -24.16 52.54
N VAL A 427 -42.11 -24.91 53.50
CA VAL A 427 -41.74 -26.31 53.76
C VAL A 427 -42.95 -27.21 53.52
N SER A 428 -42.73 -28.34 52.85
CA SER A 428 -43.78 -29.37 52.68
C SER A 428 -44.03 -30.18 53.96
N SER A 429 -43.03 -30.25 54.86
CA SER A 429 -43.18 -30.79 56.23
C SER A 429 -42.02 -30.33 57.12
N GLY A 430 -42.22 -30.37 58.44
CA GLY A 430 -41.25 -29.91 59.44
C GLY A 430 -41.40 -28.42 59.78
N SER A 431 -40.36 -27.83 60.37
CA SER A 431 -40.29 -26.40 60.70
C SER A 431 -38.99 -25.78 60.19
N ILE A 432 -39.04 -24.51 59.81
CA ILE A 432 -37.90 -23.76 59.24
C ILE A 432 -37.67 -22.47 60.04
N SER A 433 -36.40 -22.18 60.30
CA SER A 433 -35.97 -20.90 60.88
C SER A 433 -34.81 -20.36 60.06
N CYS A 434 -34.97 -19.15 59.50
CA CYS A 434 -33.94 -18.47 58.72
C CYS A 434 -33.49 -17.18 59.40
N SER A 435 -32.19 -16.90 59.36
CA SER A 435 -31.55 -15.64 59.72
C SER A 435 -30.86 -15.04 58.49
N ALA A 436 -30.28 -13.84 58.62
CA ALA A 436 -29.49 -13.24 57.56
C ALA A 436 -28.31 -14.11 57.09
N THR A 437 -27.83 -15.04 57.95
CA THR A 437 -26.60 -15.81 57.75
C THR A 437 -26.81 -17.32 57.61
N SER A 438 -27.99 -17.86 57.89
CA SER A 438 -28.28 -19.30 57.67
C SER A 438 -29.77 -19.62 57.70
N CYS A 439 -30.16 -20.73 57.09
CA CYS A 439 -31.45 -21.38 57.31
C CYS A 439 -31.27 -22.74 57.99
N THR A 440 -32.05 -23.03 59.02
CA THR A 440 -32.08 -24.32 59.72
C THR A 440 -33.45 -24.95 59.57
N TRP A 441 -33.49 -26.09 58.88
CA TRP A 441 -34.69 -26.86 58.59
C TRP A 441 -34.74 -28.11 59.47
N THR A 442 -35.72 -28.17 60.36
CA THR A 442 -35.99 -29.33 61.20
C THR A 442 -37.07 -30.17 60.53
N LEU A 443 -36.71 -31.38 60.10
CA LEU A 443 -37.66 -32.33 59.52
C LEU A 443 -38.62 -32.86 60.59
N PRO A 444 -39.79 -33.43 60.23
CA PRO A 444 -40.72 -33.99 61.19
C PRO A 444 -40.06 -34.98 62.16
N ALA A 445 -40.58 -35.06 63.39
CA ALA A 445 -40.06 -35.94 64.44
C ALA A 445 -39.91 -37.40 63.97
N THR A 446 -40.72 -37.83 63.01
CA THR A 446 -40.63 -39.11 62.31
C THR A 446 -40.80 -38.88 60.81
N LEU A 447 -39.75 -39.11 60.04
CA LEU A 447 -39.74 -39.06 58.57
C LEU A 447 -39.93 -40.48 58.02
N ALA A 448 -41.08 -40.76 57.42
CA ALA A 448 -41.42 -42.10 56.92
C ALA A 448 -40.41 -42.62 55.87
N ALA A 449 -40.35 -43.94 55.71
CA ALA A 449 -39.56 -44.59 54.66
C ALA A 449 -39.93 -44.04 53.28
N GLY A 450 -38.94 -43.69 52.46
CA GLY A 450 -39.14 -43.13 51.11
C GLY A 450 -39.68 -41.69 51.06
N ALA A 451 -39.98 -41.04 52.19
CA ALA A 451 -40.50 -39.67 52.19
C ALA A 451 -39.46 -38.66 51.66
N MET A 452 -39.91 -37.69 50.85
CA MET A 452 -39.06 -36.66 50.24
C MET A 452 -39.64 -35.24 50.44
N PRO A 453 -39.62 -34.71 51.66
CA PRO A 453 -39.98 -33.32 51.87
C PRO A 453 -39.01 -32.36 51.17
N THR A 454 -39.54 -31.18 50.85
CA THR A 454 -38.87 -30.04 50.24
C THR A 454 -38.99 -28.77 51.09
N LEU A 455 -37.98 -27.90 50.96
CA LEU A 455 -37.88 -26.54 51.48
C LEU A 455 -37.59 -25.59 50.32
N THR A 456 -38.26 -24.43 50.27
CA THR A 456 -37.97 -23.36 49.31
C THR A 456 -37.74 -22.03 50.03
N PHE A 457 -36.68 -21.30 49.70
CA PHE A 457 -36.37 -19.97 50.24
C PHE A 457 -35.70 -19.07 49.17
N GLN A 458 -35.62 -17.76 49.42
CA GLN A 458 -34.93 -16.81 48.54
C GLN A 458 -33.72 -16.16 49.22
N ALA A 459 -32.67 -15.95 48.43
CA ALA A 459 -31.50 -15.16 48.84
C ALA A 459 -31.18 -14.12 47.77
N THR A 460 -30.70 -12.95 48.21
CA THR A 460 -30.13 -11.92 47.34
C THR A 460 -28.67 -12.28 47.05
N VAL A 461 -28.26 -12.17 45.79
CA VAL A 461 -26.85 -12.35 45.39
C VAL A 461 -26.09 -11.03 45.42
N SER A 462 -24.85 -11.06 45.91
CA SER A 462 -23.97 -9.89 45.93
C SER A 462 -22.55 -10.30 45.58
N GLY A 463 -22.05 -9.89 44.42
CA GLY A 463 -20.74 -10.31 43.94
C GLY A 463 -20.23 -9.48 42.78
N SER A 464 -18.97 -9.70 42.40
CA SER A 464 -18.36 -9.12 41.21
C SER A 464 -18.71 -9.94 39.98
N SER A 465 -18.83 -9.30 38.81
CA SER A 465 -19.00 -10.00 37.53
C SER A 465 -18.00 -11.13 37.37
N GLY A 466 -18.46 -12.30 36.89
CA GLY A 466 -17.68 -13.51 36.65
C GLY A 466 -17.40 -14.35 37.91
N GLN A 467 -17.79 -13.88 39.10
CA GLN A 467 -17.74 -14.68 40.32
C GLN A 467 -18.77 -15.81 40.27
N SER A 468 -18.36 -17.03 40.63
CA SER A 468 -19.27 -18.15 40.90
C SER A 468 -19.47 -18.29 42.40
N LEU A 469 -20.72 -18.15 42.85
CA LEU A 469 -21.12 -18.28 44.25
C LEU A 469 -21.72 -19.66 44.48
N ALA A 470 -21.34 -20.35 45.55
CA ALA A 470 -21.86 -21.67 45.91
C ALA A 470 -22.58 -21.64 47.26
N LEU A 471 -23.73 -22.32 47.32
CA LEU A 471 -24.52 -22.51 48.54
C LEU A 471 -24.66 -24.01 48.83
N THR A 472 -24.42 -24.43 50.07
CA THR A 472 -24.43 -25.84 50.47
C THR A 472 -25.46 -26.08 51.57
N ALA A 473 -26.28 -27.12 51.42
CA ALA A 473 -27.15 -27.66 52.46
C ALA A 473 -26.51 -28.92 53.07
N THR A 474 -26.52 -29.07 54.40
CA THR A 474 -25.82 -30.15 55.11
C THR A 474 -26.68 -30.69 56.26
N GLN A 475 -26.69 -32.00 56.49
CA GLN A 475 -27.36 -32.58 57.65
C GLN A 475 -26.57 -32.29 58.94
N THR A 476 -27.16 -31.62 59.91
CA THR A 476 -26.45 -31.27 61.16
C THR A 476 -26.90 -32.09 62.37
N ALA A 477 -28.02 -32.82 62.28
CA ALA A 477 -28.46 -33.79 63.27
C ALA A 477 -29.36 -34.88 62.66
N GLY A 478 -29.50 -36.04 63.32
CA GLY A 478 -30.40 -37.13 62.93
C GLY A 478 -29.86 -38.53 63.24
N SER A 479 -30.64 -39.57 62.91
CA SER A 479 -30.27 -40.99 63.08
C SER A 479 -28.88 -41.31 62.52
N THR A 480 -28.12 -42.15 63.22
CA THR A 480 -26.71 -42.50 62.98
C THR A 480 -26.45 -43.36 61.73
N LEU A 481 -27.43 -43.48 60.83
CA LEU A 481 -27.39 -44.33 59.63
C LEU A 481 -26.92 -43.59 58.37
N SER A 482 -26.40 -42.36 58.49
CA SER A 482 -25.88 -41.56 57.37
C SER A 482 -24.53 -40.93 57.72
N VAL A 483 -23.54 -41.06 56.84
CA VAL A 483 -22.43 -40.09 56.77
C VAL A 483 -23.02 -38.77 56.33
N ASN A 484 -22.73 -37.68 57.06
CA ASN A 484 -23.33 -36.35 56.92
C ASN A 484 -23.56 -35.92 55.44
N PRO A 485 -24.76 -36.10 54.86
CA PRO A 485 -25.04 -35.79 53.48
C PRO A 485 -25.05 -34.27 53.27
N TYR A 486 -24.57 -33.85 52.10
CA TYR A 486 -24.58 -32.45 51.67
C TYR A 486 -24.99 -32.33 50.20
N ALA A 487 -25.53 -31.17 49.83
CA ALA A 487 -25.86 -30.81 48.44
C ALA A 487 -25.48 -29.35 48.18
N THR A 488 -24.92 -29.07 47.00
CA THR A 488 -24.44 -27.72 46.63
C THR A 488 -25.10 -27.25 45.34
N ALA A 489 -25.49 -25.97 45.28
CA ALA A 489 -25.86 -25.27 44.05
C ALA A 489 -24.94 -24.08 43.80
N SER A 490 -24.69 -23.76 42.53
CA SER A 490 -23.82 -22.65 42.11
C SER A 490 -24.56 -21.63 41.23
N VAL A 491 -24.30 -20.34 41.44
CA VAL A 491 -24.85 -19.21 40.69
C VAL A 491 -23.72 -18.31 40.22
N ALA A 492 -23.63 -18.04 38.92
CA ALA A 492 -22.63 -17.14 38.34
C ALA A 492 -23.15 -15.69 38.23
N ILE A 493 -22.30 -14.70 38.53
CA ILE A 493 -22.64 -13.28 38.41
C ILE A 493 -22.34 -12.75 36.99
N ALA A 494 -23.35 -12.23 36.28
CA ALA A 494 -23.20 -11.68 34.93
C ALA A 494 -22.45 -10.32 34.91
N GLY A 495 -21.72 -10.05 33.83
CA GLY A 495 -21.09 -8.74 33.57
C GLY A 495 -22.03 -7.70 32.97
N PRO A 496 -21.73 -6.39 33.11
CA PRO A 496 -22.61 -5.34 32.61
C PRO A 496 -22.70 -5.36 31.07
N ALA A 497 -23.90 -5.16 30.54
CA ALA A 497 -24.13 -5.04 29.10
C ALA A 497 -23.41 -3.80 28.53
N THR A 498 -22.93 -3.88 27.29
CA THR A 498 -22.52 -2.70 26.52
C THR A 498 -23.73 -2.02 25.93
N SER A 499 -23.67 -0.71 25.76
CA SER A 499 -24.73 0.07 25.10
C SER A 499 -24.40 0.43 23.65
N GLY A 500 -23.13 0.30 23.26
CA GLY A 500 -22.64 0.69 21.94
C GLY A 500 -21.14 0.47 21.79
N PHE A 501 -20.64 0.74 20.58
CA PHE A 501 -19.22 0.74 20.26
C PHE A 501 -18.83 2.02 19.52
N ASN A 502 -17.55 2.38 19.60
CA ASN A 502 -16.94 3.39 18.75
C ASN A 502 -15.59 2.89 18.21
N ALA A 503 -15.01 3.62 17.25
CA ALA A 503 -13.68 3.36 16.71
C ALA A 503 -12.83 4.62 16.76
N CYS A 504 -11.51 4.47 16.79
CA CYS A 504 -10.60 5.58 16.97
C CYS A 504 -9.16 5.17 16.68
N HIS A 505 -8.33 6.12 16.29
CA HIS A 505 -6.90 5.89 16.19
C HIS A 505 -6.19 6.13 17.54
N ASN A 506 -5.13 5.36 17.79
CA ASN A 506 -4.26 5.60 18.93
C ASN A 506 -3.20 6.66 18.57
N PHE A 507 -2.86 7.52 19.53
CA PHE A 507 -1.87 8.58 19.35
C PHE A 507 -0.68 8.31 20.27
N SER A 508 0.53 8.54 19.79
CA SER A 508 1.77 8.47 20.57
C SER A 508 1.74 9.32 21.84
N SER A 509 0.93 10.39 21.84
CA SER A 509 0.74 11.32 22.97
C SER A 509 -0.58 11.16 23.74
N SER A 510 -1.54 10.35 23.25
CA SER A 510 -2.82 10.15 23.93
C SER A 510 -3.51 8.84 23.48
N SER A 511 -4.07 8.10 24.43
CA SER A 511 -4.90 6.93 24.12
C SER A 511 -6.21 7.37 23.48
N CYS A 512 -6.77 6.56 22.58
CA CYS A 512 -8.08 6.79 21.97
C CYS A 512 -9.14 7.29 22.98
N SER A 513 -9.84 8.39 22.66
CA SER A 513 -10.97 8.87 23.46
C SER A 513 -12.28 8.18 23.04
N PRO A 514 -13.02 7.52 23.96
CA PRO A 514 -14.27 6.84 23.63
C PRO A 514 -15.38 7.78 23.17
N ALA A 515 -15.41 9.00 23.70
CA ALA A 515 -16.48 9.97 23.47
C ALA A 515 -16.35 10.68 22.11
N THR A 516 -15.12 10.91 21.62
CA THR A 516 -14.91 11.56 20.32
C THR A 516 -14.78 10.55 19.19
N GLY A 517 -14.24 9.35 19.45
CA GLY A 517 -14.09 8.32 18.42
C GLY A 517 -13.25 8.77 17.23
N ARG A 518 -12.22 9.59 17.50
CA ARG A 518 -11.49 10.33 16.48
C ARG A 518 -10.73 9.39 15.54
N LEU A 519 -11.07 9.45 14.26
CA LEU A 519 -10.39 8.76 13.18
C LEU A 519 -9.53 9.77 12.40
N LEU A 520 -8.56 9.27 11.64
CA LEU A 520 -7.52 10.09 11.02
C LEU A 520 -7.35 9.61 9.60
N THR A 521 -6.95 10.50 8.70
CA THR A 521 -6.57 10.09 7.35
C THR A 521 -5.52 8.98 7.41
N ARG A 522 -5.66 7.98 6.54
CA ARG A 522 -4.69 6.90 6.34
C ARG A 522 -4.30 6.80 4.87
N LEU A 523 -3.22 6.06 4.60
CA LEU A 523 -2.74 5.83 3.25
C LEU A 523 -3.24 4.48 2.70
N ALA A 524 -3.84 4.51 1.51
CA ALA A 524 -4.19 3.29 0.79
C ALA A 524 -2.93 2.47 0.49
N GLY A 525 -3.00 1.16 0.68
CA GLY A 525 -1.87 0.24 0.54
C GLY A 525 -0.80 0.33 1.64
N THR A 526 -1.04 1.10 2.70
CA THR A 526 -0.20 1.12 3.91
C THR A 526 -0.98 0.53 5.08
N ALA A 527 -0.35 -0.35 5.85
CA ALA A 527 -0.99 -0.95 7.01
C ALA A 527 -1.30 0.10 8.09
N PHE A 528 -2.44 -0.03 8.75
CA PHE A 528 -2.81 0.82 9.89
C PHE A 528 -3.63 0.02 10.91
N THR A 529 -3.63 0.50 12.15
CA THR A 529 -4.40 -0.07 13.25
C THR A 529 -5.39 0.95 13.78
N MET A 530 -6.52 0.50 14.33
CA MET A 530 -7.48 1.33 15.07
C MET A 530 -7.97 0.57 16.30
N ASP A 531 -8.34 1.29 17.35
CA ASP A 531 -8.96 0.70 18.53
C ASP A 531 -10.49 0.74 18.39
N ILE A 532 -11.12 -0.36 18.77
CA ILE A 532 -12.56 -0.46 18.99
C ILE A 532 -12.81 -0.38 20.49
N VAL A 533 -13.75 0.46 20.89
CA VAL A 533 -14.05 0.74 22.29
C VAL A 533 -15.49 0.40 22.62
N ALA A 534 -15.71 -0.29 23.74
CA ALA A 534 -17.04 -0.57 24.26
C ALA A 534 -17.54 0.63 25.09
N LEU A 535 -18.82 0.99 24.94
CA LEU A 535 -19.41 2.17 25.57
C LEU A 535 -20.51 1.85 26.58
N LYS A 536 -20.51 2.57 27.69
CA LYS A 536 -21.66 2.69 28.59
C LYS A 536 -22.72 3.59 27.97
N ALA A 537 -23.94 3.53 28.52
CA ALA A 537 -25.09 4.29 27.99
C ALA A 537 -24.89 5.82 28.00
N ASP A 538 -23.95 6.32 28.82
CA ASP A 538 -23.56 7.74 28.86
C ASP A 538 -22.45 8.12 27.85
N GLY A 539 -22.03 7.17 26.99
CA GLY A 539 -20.97 7.37 26.00
C GLY A 539 -19.54 7.27 26.55
N THR A 540 -19.37 6.97 27.84
CA THR A 540 -18.05 6.74 28.44
C THR A 540 -17.57 5.30 28.24
N LEU A 541 -16.28 5.04 28.46
CA LEU A 541 -15.68 3.72 28.29
C LEU A 541 -16.30 2.68 29.23
N GLN A 542 -16.71 1.54 28.67
CA GLN A 542 -17.13 0.36 29.42
C GLN A 542 -15.92 -0.56 29.65
N THR A 543 -15.10 -0.25 30.66
CA THR A 543 -13.90 -1.02 31.01
C THR A 543 -14.18 -2.45 31.50
N SER A 544 -15.43 -2.75 31.82
CA SER A 544 -15.88 -4.07 32.28
C SER A 544 -16.74 -4.82 31.25
N TYR A 545 -16.57 -4.49 29.96
CA TYR A 545 -17.34 -5.10 28.86
C TYR A 545 -17.21 -6.62 28.83
N VAL A 546 -15.99 -7.12 29.02
CA VAL A 546 -15.71 -8.50 29.40
C VAL A 546 -15.42 -8.47 30.90
N GLY A 547 -16.44 -8.69 31.73
CA GLY A 547 -16.28 -8.64 33.17
C GLY A 547 -15.22 -9.65 33.66
N SER A 548 -14.60 -9.40 34.83
CA SER A 548 -13.48 -10.20 35.32
C SER A 548 -13.81 -11.71 35.40
N GLY A 549 -13.11 -12.55 34.64
CA GLY A 549 -13.40 -13.99 34.56
C GLY A 549 -14.58 -14.37 33.65
N GLY A 550 -15.11 -13.41 32.88
CA GLY A 550 -16.13 -13.63 31.86
C GLY A 550 -15.55 -14.22 30.57
N ALA A 551 -16.43 -14.75 29.72
CA ALA A 551 -16.04 -15.24 28.40
C ALA A 551 -15.62 -14.08 27.48
N ALA A 552 -14.60 -14.32 26.65
CA ALA A 552 -14.20 -13.37 25.61
C ALA A 552 -15.38 -13.01 24.71
N LYS A 553 -15.46 -11.75 24.29
CA LYS A 553 -16.52 -11.25 23.40
C LYS A 553 -15.94 -10.80 22.08
N THR A 554 -16.52 -11.28 20.98
CA THR A 554 -16.08 -10.94 19.62
C THR A 554 -17.05 -9.96 18.98
N VAL A 555 -16.48 -8.95 18.32
CA VAL A 555 -17.21 -8.01 17.47
C VAL A 555 -16.74 -8.17 16.02
N LYS A 556 -17.67 -8.12 15.09
CA LYS A 556 -17.41 -7.96 13.67
C LYS A 556 -17.21 -6.47 13.38
N VAL A 557 -16.12 -6.12 12.71
CA VAL A 557 -15.72 -4.75 12.40
C VAL A 557 -15.64 -4.62 10.88
N ASP A 558 -16.58 -3.88 10.31
CA ASP A 558 -16.64 -3.60 8.87
C ASP A 558 -16.19 -2.16 8.62
N LEU A 559 -15.23 -1.96 7.71
CA LEU A 559 -15.03 -0.66 7.08
C LEU A 559 -16.09 -0.48 6.01
N ILE A 560 -16.79 0.65 6.05
CA ILE A 560 -17.93 0.92 5.19
C ILE A 560 -17.71 2.21 4.42
N ASP A 561 -17.99 2.16 3.11
CA ASP A 561 -17.99 3.33 2.25
C ASP A 561 -19.37 3.98 2.30
N VAL A 562 -19.46 5.09 3.04
CA VAL A 562 -20.73 5.79 3.28
C VAL A 562 -21.22 6.54 2.04
N LEU A 563 -20.34 6.82 1.07
CA LEU A 563 -20.75 7.42 -0.20
C LEU A 563 -21.33 6.39 -1.16
N ASN A 564 -21.13 5.10 -0.88
CA ASN A 564 -21.63 3.99 -1.69
C ASN A 564 -22.61 3.11 -0.90
N ALA A 565 -23.64 3.73 -0.33
CA ALA A 565 -24.73 3.06 0.40
C ALA A 565 -24.23 2.10 1.51
N ASP A 566 -23.21 2.54 2.25
CA ASP A 566 -22.56 1.78 3.32
C ASP A 566 -22.03 0.40 2.85
N ALA A 567 -21.54 0.31 1.61
CA ALA A 567 -20.92 -0.89 1.09
C ALA A 567 -19.73 -1.32 1.96
N ILE A 568 -19.65 -2.61 2.28
CA ILE A 568 -18.55 -3.17 3.06
C ILE A 568 -17.30 -3.20 2.18
N VAL A 569 -16.27 -2.48 2.61
CA VAL A 569 -14.95 -2.41 1.97
C VAL A 569 -14.06 -3.55 2.44
N ALA A 570 -14.03 -3.79 3.75
CA ALA A 570 -13.26 -4.84 4.38
C ALA A 570 -13.88 -5.22 5.72
N THR A 571 -13.68 -6.46 6.15
CA THR A 571 -14.20 -6.99 7.41
C THR A 571 -13.05 -7.59 8.21
N GLN A 572 -13.03 -7.30 9.51
CA GLN A 572 -12.20 -7.97 10.50
C GLN A 572 -13.06 -8.44 11.67
N ASN A 573 -12.59 -9.44 12.40
CA ASN A 573 -13.14 -9.79 13.71
C ASN A 573 -12.16 -9.32 14.79
N ALA A 574 -12.70 -8.67 15.82
CA ALA A 574 -11.93 -8.21 16.97
C ALA A 574 -12.47 -8.87 18.22
N THR A 575 -11.59 -9.45 19.03
CA THR A 575 -11.98 -10.16 20.26
C THR A 575 -11.48 -9.38 21.46
N PHE A 576 -12.41 -8.94 22.31
CA PHE A 576 -12.10 -8.49 23.65
C PHE A 576 -11.79 -9.75 24.48
N PRO A 577 -10.54 -9.95 24.94
CA PRO A 577 -10.15 -11.17 25.64
C PRO A 577 -10.87 -11.32 26.98
N ALA A 578 -10.94 -12.54 27.50
CA ALA A 578 -11.53 -12.86 28.82
C ALA A 578 -10.90 -12.05 29.98
N SER A 579 -9.66 -11.58 29.78
CA SER A 579 -8.92 -10.75 30.72
C SER A 579 -9.00 -9.25 30.43
N ASP A 580 -9.84 -8.81 29.49
CA ASP A 580 -9.94 -7.39 29.13
C ASP A 580 -10.46 -6.57 30.32
N THR A 581 -9.62 -5.66 30.80
CA THR A 581 -9.96 -4.67 31.83
C THR A 581 -10.02 -3.26 31.26
N THR A 582 -9.83 -3.13 29.94
CA THR A 582 -9.69 -1.85 29.26
C THR A 582 -10.97 -1.45 28.54
N GLY A 583 -11.81 -2.41 28.13
CA GLY A 583 -12.96 -2.15 27.26
C GLY A 583 -12.52 -1.75 25.85
N ARG A 584 -11.33 -2.19 25.42
CA ARG A 584 -10.69 -1.82 24.16
C ARG A 584 -10.09 -3.04 23.46
N VAL A 585 -10.12 -3.03 22.14
CA VAL A 585 -9.41 -4.01 21.31
C VAL A 585 -8.87 -3.34 20.06
N THR A 586 -7.61 -3.60 19.72
CA THR A 586 -6.98 -3.07 18.51
C THR A 586 -7.24 -3.98 17.31
N VAL A 587 -7.59 -3.37 16.18
CA VAL A 587 -7.82 -4.02 14.89
C VAL A 587 -6.78 -3.53 13.90
N ALA A 588 -6.15 -4.47 13.19
CA ALA A 588 -5.16 -4.17 12.16
C ALA A 588 -5.72 -4.41 10.75
N TRP A 589 -5.30 -3.58 9.81
CA TRP A 589 -5.67 -3.61 8.40
C TRP A 589 -4.40 -3.60 7.54
N THR A 590 -4.21 -4.60 6.67
CA THR A 590 -2.95 -4.77 5.90
C THR A 590 -3.08 -4.74 4.37
N ASP A 591 -4.29 -4.68 3.80
CA ASP A 591 -4.47 -4.97 2.35
C ASP A 591 -5.48 -4.06 1.61
N ILE A 592 -5.73 -2.85 2.12
CA ILE A 592 -6.70 -1.94 1.49
C ILE A 592 -6.01 -1.11 0.41
N ASN A 593 -5.90 -1.69 -0.79
CA ASN A 593 -5.28 -1.09 -1.97
C ASN A 593 -6.27 -0.28 -2.84
N THR A 594 -7.30 0.31 -2.23
CA THR A 594 -8.28 1.17 -2.89
C THR A 594 -8.42 2.44 -2.08
N ALA A 595 -8.42 3.60 -2.75
CA ALA A 595 -8.63 4.86 -2.08
C ALA A 595 -10.12 5.11 -1.83
N TYR A 596 -10.44 5.66 -0.67
CA TYR A 596 -11.81 6.00 -0.28
C TYR A 596 -11.82 7.38 0.37
N PRO A 597 -12.58 8.35 -0.16
CA PRO A 597 -12.61 9.71 0.39
C PRO A 597 -13.40 9.79 1.71
N HIS A 598 -14.24 8.79 2.02
CA HIS A 598 -15.06 8.80 3.23
C HIS A 598 -15.43 7.37 3.68
N LEU A 599 -14.73 6.88 4.69
CA LEU A 599 -15.03 5.61 5.37
C LEU A 599 -15.57 5.86 6.77
N LYS A 600 -16.43 4.95 7.21
CA LYS A 600 -16.80 4.77 8.63
C LYS A 600 -16.57 3.34 9.08
N VAL A 601 -16.61 3.11 10.38
CA VAL A 601 -16.44 1.78 10.99
C VAL A 601 -17.78 1.31 11.54
N ARG A 602 -18.29 0.17 11.07
CA ARG A 602 -19.47 -0.49 11.63
C ARG A 602 -19.03 -1.64 12.51
N ILE A 603 -19.49 -1.67 13.75
CA ILE A 603 -19.13 -2.68 14.75
C ILE A 603 -20.40 -3.41 15.17
N ALA A 604 -20.41 -4.74 15.08
CA ALA A 604 -21.52 -5.58 15.49
C ALA A 604 -21.06 -6.68 16.45
N GLU A 605 -21.65 -6.76 17.63
CA GLU A 605 -21.41 -7.86 18.57
C GLU A 605 -21.91 -9.18 17.98
N THR A 606 -21.11 -10.24 18.14
CA THR A 606 -21.43 -11.58 17.61
C THR A 606 -21.85 -12.52 18.73
N GLY A 607 -22.94 -13.26 18.55
CA GLY A 607 -23.35 -14.35 19.46
C GLY A 607 -24.14 -13.97 20.72
N GLY A 608 -24.48 -12.70 20.94
CA GLY A 608 -25.36 -12.27 22.04
C GLY A 608 -26.86 -12.49 21.76
N ALA A 609 -27.67 -12.65 22.81
CA ALA A 609 -29.14 -12.78 22.69
C ALA A 609 -29.82 -11.51 22.13
N SER A 610 -29.14 -10.36 22.15
CA SER A 610 -29.51 -9.10 21.50
C SER A 610 -28.23 -8.37 21.09
N PRO A 611 -27.67 -8.65 19.90
CA PRO A 611 -26.36 -8.13 19.49
C PRO A 611 -26.41 -6.61 19.28
N VAL A 612 -25.50 -5.88 19.93
CA VAL A 612 -25.36 -4.43 19.75
C VAL A 612 -24.62 -4.14 18.45
N THR A 613 -25.19 -3.27 17.62
CA THR A 613 -24.53 -2.76 16.40
C THR A 613 -24.38 -1.24 16.49
N SER A 614 -23.21 -0.71 16.15
CA SER A 614 -22.91 0.72 16.17
C SER A 614 -22.09 1.12 14.95
N VAL A 615 -22.12 2.40 14.60
CA VAL A 615 -21.25 2.99 13.58
C VAL A 615 -20.43 4.08 14.25
N SER A 616 -19.15 4.21 13.86
CA SER A 616 -18.24 5.20 14.41
C SER A 616 -18.83 6.61 14.32
N SER A 617 -18.60 7.40 15.38
CA SER A 617 -19.02 8.80 15.41
C SER A 617 -18.31 9.59 14.32
N ASP A 618 -17.04 9.31 14.12
CA ASP A 618 -16.17 9.95 13.13
C ASP A 618 -16.05 9.15 11.83
N GLY A 619 -15.65 9.83 10.76
CA GLY A 619 -15.29 9.25 9.47
C GLY A 619 -13.85 9.61 9.11
N PHE A 620 -13.26 8.91 8.14
CA PHE A 620 -11.91 9.23 7.69
C PHE A 620 -11.69 8.91 6.21
N ALA A 621 -10.72 9.56 5.59
CA ALA A 621 -10.27 9.23 4.25
C ALA A 621 -9.12 8.22 4.26
N LEU A 622 -9.15 7.31 3.30
CA LEU A 622 -8.02 6.47 2.91
C LEU A 622 -7.49 7.01 1.57
N ARG A 623 -6.52 7.92 1.63
CA ARG A 623 -5.98 8.59 0.43
C ARG A 623 -4.81 7.82 -0.20
N PRO A 624 -4.55 7.96 -1.50
CA PRO A 624 -3.26 7.54 -2.07
C PRO A 624 -2.10 8.39 -1.50
N PRO A 625 -0.85 7.89 -1.47
CA PRO A 625 0.32 8.61 -0.95
C PRO A 625 0.66 9.88 -1.74
N ALA A 626 1.06 9.77 -3.00
CA ALA A 626 1.51 10.92 -3.77
C ALA A 626 1.14 10.81 -5.25
N LEU A 627 1.16 11.95 -5.93
CA LEU A 627 1.13 12.00 -7.39
C LEU A 627 2.55 11.80 -7.93
N LEU A 628 2.72 10.80 -8.77
CA LEU A 628 3.84 10.73 -9.69
C LEU A 628 3.44 11.49 -10.96
N VAL A 629 4.06 12.65 -11.17
CA VAL A 629 3.86 13.47 -12.37
C VAL A 629 4.99 13.20 -13.35
N THR A 630 4.62 12.84 -14.57
CA THR A 630 5.54 12.58 -15.69
C THR A 630 5.13 13.44 -16.87
N THR A 631 6.08 13.75 -17.75
CA THR A 631 5.83 14.61 -18.91
C THR A 631 6.68 14.18 -20.10
N SER A 632 6.17 14.36 -21.33
CA SER A 632 6.99 14.20 -22.54
C SER A 632 8.00 15.34 -22.70
N ALA A 633 7.85 16.40 -21.91
CA ALA A 633 8.75 17.53 -21.81
C ALA A 633 9.74 17.37 -20.64
N ALA A 634 10.16 16.16 -20.27
CA ALA A 634 11.03 15.98 -19.10
C ALA A 634 12.48 16.41 -19.42
N ALA A 635 13.06 17.34 -18.66
CA ALA A 635 14.45 17.79 -18.79
C ALA A 635 15.22 17.70 -17.46
N THR A 636 16.54 17.52 -17.52
CA THR A 636 17.39 17.27 -16.34
C THR A 636 18.13 18.49 -15.80
N ALA A 637 18.40 19.51 -16.64
CA ALA A 637 19.16 20.70 -16.24
C ALA A 637 18.68 21.99 -16.92
N GLU A 638 18.84 23.12 -16.23
CA GLU A 638 18.57 24.49 -16.70
C GLU A 638 19.74 25.00 -17.56
N LEU A 639 19.90 24.44 -18.75
CA LEU A 639 20.95 24.84 -19.68
C LEU A 639 20.34 25.32 -20.99
N SER A 640 21.00 26.24 -21.70
CA SER A 640 20.54 26.73 -23.00
C SER A 640 20.61 25.69 -24.13
N ASP A 641 20.91 24.43 -23.84
CA ASP A 641 21.02 23.30 -24.76
C ASP A 641 20.30 22.03 -24.28
N SER A 642 19.51 22.12 -23.20
CA SER A 642 18.76 21.00 -22.64
C SER A 642 17.78 20.40 -23.65
N THR A 643 17.51 19.11 -23.49
CA THR A 643 16.56 18.35 -24.31
C THR A 643 15.45 17.77 -23.42
N PRO A 644 14.24 17.55 -23.96
CA PRO A 644 13.81 17.84 -25.33
C PRO A 644 13.67 19.35 -25.59
N VAL A 645 13.61 19.74 -26.86
CA VAL A 645 13.30 21.11 -27.28
C VAL A 645 11.87 21.14 -27.80
N ILE A 646 11.06 22.07 -27.29
CA ILE A 646 9.65 22.23 -27.66
C ILE A 646 9.42 23.68 -28.08
N LYS A 647 8.74 23.89 -29.21
CA LYS A 647 8.34 25.24 -29.63
C LYS A 647 7.21 25.76 -28.75
N ALA A 648 7.33 26.99 -28.25
CA ALA A 648 6.36 27.64 -27.39
C ALA A 648 4.98 27.66 -28.05
N GLY A 649 3.96 27.24 -27.30
CA GLY A 649 2.59 27.07 -27.73
C GLY A 649 2.27 25.73 -28.42
N LEU A 650 3.27 24.90 -28.73
CA LEU A 650 3.00 23.53 -29.19
C LEU A 650 2.67 22.59 -28.02
N PRO A 651 1.83 21.57 -28.26
CA PRO A 651 1.39 20.70 -27.19
C PRO A 651 2.45 19.66 -26.79
N PHE A 652 2.40 19.25 -25.53
CA PHE A 652 3.13 18.14 -24.92
C PHE A 652 2.21 17.37 -23.97
N THR A 653 2.68 16.26 -23.39
CA THR A 653 1.88 15.45 -22.47
C THR A 653 2.32 15.65 -21.03
N VAL A 654 1.37 15.83 -20.11
CA VAL A 654 1.56 15.74 -18.66
C VAL A 654 0.64 14.68 -18.10
N LYS A 655 1.20 13.69 -17.40
CA LYS A 655 0.49 12.57 -16.80
C LYS A 655 0.73 12.55 -15.30
N ALA A 656 -0.35 12.54 -14.51
CA ALA A 656 -0.30 12.27 -13.08
C ALA A 656 -0.87 10.87 -12.81
N VAL A 657 -0.16 10.08 -12.00
CA VAL A 657 -0.63 8.77 -11.53
C VAL A 657 -0.44 8.63 -10.02
N THR A 658 -1.28 7.81 -9.39
CA THR A 658 -1.13 7.37 -8.00
C THR A 658 -0.90 5.87 -7.93
N SER A 659 -0.36 5.39 -6.82
CA SER A 659 -0.37 3.97 -6.48
C SER A 659 -0.89 3.83 -5.04
N PRO A 660 -2.03 3.14 -4.81
CA PRO A 660 -2.86 2.45 -5.79
C PRO A 660 -3.66 3.41 -6.72
N THR A 661 -4.13 2.88 -7.87
CA THR A 661 -4.94 3.63 -8.86
C THR A 661 -6.45 3.50 -8.64
N VAL A 662 -6.91 2.43 -7.98
CA VAL A 662 -8.34 2.14 -7.77
C VAL A 662 -8.91 3.06 -6.70
N GLY A 663 -10.11 3.60 -6.94
CA GLY A 663 -10.79 4.51 -6.01
C GLY A 663 -10.32 5.96 -6.05
N TYR A 664 -9.35 6.29 -6.92
CA TYR A 664 -8.87 7.65 -7.12
C TYR A 664 -8.92 8.06 -8.60
N ALA A 665 -9.94 8.85 -8.95
CA ALA A 665 -10.15 9.40 -10.29
C ALA A 665 -10.39 10.93 -10.23
N ALA A 666 -9.63 11.62 -9.39
CA ALA A 666 -9.79 13.04 -9.17
C ALA A 666 -9.15 13.88 -10.29
N THR A 667 -9.57 15.15 -10.31
CA THR A 667 -8.94 16.20 -11.11
C THR A 667 -8.10 17.06 -10.18
N VAL A 668 -6.80 17.15 -10.43
CA VAL A 668 -5.89 17.93 -9.59
C VAL A 668 -5.82 19.38 -10.06
N THR A 669 -5.75 20.29 -9.10
CA THR A 669 -5.53 21.72 -9.31
C THR A 669 -4.05 22.04 -9.47
N ILE A 670 -3.74 23.11 -10.21
CA ILE A 670 -2.38 23.62 -10.34
C ILE A 670 -2.16 24.88 -9.52
N ASP A 671 -1.19 24.85 -8.62
CA ASP A 671 -0.71 26.03 -7.91
C ASP A 671 0.33 26.77 -8.75
N ALA A 672 -0.11 27.84 -9.41
CA ALA A 672 0.75 28.69 -10.25
C ALA A 672 1.90 29.34 -9.45
N GLY A 673 1.75 29.57 -8.14
CA GLY A 673 2.83 30.10 -7.29
C GLY A 673 3.95 29.09 -7.04
N LYS A 674 3.68 27.81 -7.30
CA LYS A 674 4.66 26.71 -7.24
C LYS A 674 5.17 26.29 -8.62
N LEU A 675 4.69 26.92 -9.70
CA LEU A 675 5.37 26.94 -10.98
C LEU A 675 6.45 28.02 -10.91
N ALA A 676 7.68 27.58 -10.85
CA ALA A 676 8.81 28.49 -10.80
C ALA A 676 9.55 28.48 -12.13
N THR A 677 10.05 29.65 -12.50
CA THR A 677 10.77 29.91 -13.73
C THR A 677 12.10 30.56 -13.34
N ASP A 678 13.18 30.20 -14.03
CA ASP A 678 14.44 30.93 -13.91
C ASP A 678 14.36 32.32 -14.59
N ASN A 679 13.28 32.56 -15.34
CA ASN A 679 12.98 33.81 -16.02
C ASN A 679 11.90 34.63 -15.29
N VAL A 680 12.03 35.95 -15.36
CA VAL A 680 11.29 36.97 -14.58
C VAL A 680 9.76 36.90 -14.74
N ARG A 681 9.25 36.24 -15.79
CA ARG A 681 7.81 36.07 -16.03
C ARG A 681 7.39 34.60 -16.10
N THR A 682 6.40 34.27 -15.28
CA THR A 682 5.66 33.01 -15.39
C THR A 682 4.85 33.04 -16.68
N GLY A 683 5.18 32.17 -17.64
CA GLY A 683 4.32 31.90 -18.79
C GLY A 683 3.03 31.21 -18.36
N ALA A 684 2.00 31.23 -19.21
CA ALA A 684 0.77 30.50 -18.96
C ALA A 684 0.94 29.04 -19.39
N LEU A 685 1.20 28.16 -18.43
CA LEU A 685 0.95 26.74 -18.64
C LEU A 685 -0.56 26.56 -18.86
N THR A 686 -0.92 26.01 -20.01
CA THR A 686 -2.30 25.65 -20.35
C THR A 686 -2.42 24.13 -20.44
N LEU A 687 -3.59 23.60 -20.09
CA LEU A 687 -3.97 22.20 -20.24
C LEU A 687 -5.21 22.13 -21.14
N ALA A 688 -5.18 21.24 -22.13
CA ALA A 688 -6.30 21.05 -23.04
C ALA A 688 -7.54 20.57 -22.27
N GLY A 689 -8.67 21.26 -22.45
CA GLY A 689 -9.95 20.91 -21.82
C GLY A 689 -10.15 21.45 -20.39
N ALA A 690 -9.22 22.24 -19.85
CA ALA A 690 -9.40 22.84 -18.54
C ALA A 690 -10.22 24.14 -18.61
N ALA A 691 -11.39 24.16 -17.99
CA ALA A 691 -11.98 25.41 -17.51
C ALA A 691 -11.02 26.01 -16.46
N THR A 692 -10.97 27.33 -16.29
CA THR A 692 -10.25 27.91 -15.16
C THR A 692 -10.91 27.48 -13.84
N PRO A 693 -10.17 26.90 -12.87
CA PRO A 693 -8.71 26.66 -12.82
C PRO A 693 -8.23 25.39 -13.54
N LEU A 694 -6.95 25.41 -13.96
CA LEU A 694 -6.32 24.37 -14.77
C LEU A 694 -6.39 22.98 -14.11
N ASN A 695 -6.96 22.02 -14.83
CA ASN A 695 -7.43 20.74 -14.30
C ASN A 695 -6.73 19.58 -15.02
N LEU A 696 -6.07 18.69 -14.27
CA LEU A 696 -5.44 17.47 -14.79
C LEU A 696 -6.12 16.22 -14.21
N GLN A 697 -6.68 15.38 -15.08
CA GLN A 697 -7.28 14.12 -14.65
C GLN A 697 -6.20 13.10 -14.28
N VAL A 698 -6.24 12.60 -13.03
CA VAL A 698 -5.29 11.61 -12.54
C VAL A 698 -5.64 10.21 -13.07
N ASN A 699 -4.62 9.37 -13.28
CA ASN A 699 -4.74 8.01 -13.79
C ASN A 699 -5.30 7.90 -15.22
N ALA A 700 -5.47 9.03 -15.91
CA ALA A 700 -5.79 9.06 -17.34
C ALA A 700 -4.53 8.81 -18.19
N ASN A 701 -4.73 8.37 -19.44
CA ASN A 701 -3.68 8.35 -20.47
C ASN A 701 -3.82 9.62 -21.32
N PRO A 702 -3.05 10.68 -21.02
CA PRO A 702 -3.15 11.93 -21.76
C PRO A 702 -2.50 11.83 -23.14
N SER A 703 -3.01 12.62 -24.09
CA SER A 703 -2.36 12.92 -25.37
C SER A 703 -2.43 14.42 -25.61
N ASN A 704 -1.28 15.07 -25.83
CA ASN A 704 -1.16 16.50 -26.15
C ASN A 704 -2.00 17.42 -25.26
N ASN A 705 -2.04 17.12 -23.96
CA ASN A 705 -2.94 17.75 -23.01
C ASN A 705 -2.36 18.99 -22.34
N ALA A 706 -1.15 19.44 -22.68
CA ALA A 706 -0.50 20.61 -22.10
C ALA A 706 0.19 21.47 -23.16
N ALA A 707 0.27 22.78 -22.96
CA ALA A 707 1.08 23.69 -23.77
C ALA A 707 1.62 24.83 -22.90
N TYR A 708 2.80 25.33 -23.23
CA TYR A 708 3.44 26.46 -22.53
C TYR A 708 3.74 27.55 -23.55
N ASP A 709 3.25 28.76 -23.31
CA ASP A 709 3.19 29.85 -24.28
C ASP A 709 4.46 30.71 -24.33
N GLU A 710 5.50 30.33 -23.60
CA GLU A 710 6.67 31.15 -23.37
C GLU A 710 7.98 30.37 -23.61
N ALA A 711 9.07 31.06 -23.89
CA ALA A 711 10.39 30.45 -24.04
C ALA A 711 11.08 30.22 -22.67
N GLY A 712 12.13 29.41 -22.66
CA GLY A 712 12.93 29.08 -21.47
C GLY A 712 12.46 27.80 -20.77
N TYR A 713 12.56 27.78 -19.44
CA TYR A 713 12.27 26.62 -18.60
C TYR A 713 11.28 26.97 -17.51
N PHE A 714 10.55 25.97 -17.06
CA PHE A 714 9.81 26.05 -15.82
C PHE A 714 9.82 24.72 -15.09
N TYR A 715 9.63 24.77 -13.79
CA TYR A 715 9.58 23.62 -12.92
C TYR A 715 8.37 23.70 -12.00
N ALA A 716 7.74 22.54 -11.79
CA ALA A 716 6.66 22.37 -10.84
C ALA A 716 7.24 21.89 -9.52
N LYS A 717 7.34 22.79 -8.53
CA LYS A 717 7.79 22.47 -7.16
C LYS A 717 6.83 21.47 -6.47
N PRO A 718 7.20 20.88 -5.33
CA PRO A 718 6.29 20.00 -4.59
C PRO A 718 4.94 20.67 -4.29
N GLY A 719 3.84 20.01 -4.65
CA GLY A 719 2.48 20.51 -4.49
C GLY A 719 2.01 21.50 -5.55
N ALA A 720 2.76 21.64 -6.65
CA ALA A 720 2.32 22.39 -7.83
C ALA A 720 1.13 21.70 -8.52
N PHE A 721 1.10 20.37 -8.59
CA PHE A 721 -0.08 19.58 -8.95
C PHE A 721 -0.63 18.96 -7.67
N ARG A 722 -1.83 19.35 -7.25
CA ARG A 722 -2.42 18.84 -6.00
C ARG A 722 -3.94 18.76 -6.01
N ASP A 723 -4.43 17.82 -5.21
CA ASP A 723 -5.83 17.65 -4.84
C ASP A 723 -5.96 17.88 -3.33
N ASP A 724 -6.70 18.92 -2.97
CA ASP A 724 -6.97 19.33 -1.59
C ASP A 724 -8.38 18.89 -1.12
N LEU A 725 -9.15 18.20 -1.96
CA LEU A 725 -10.57 17.89 -1.71
C LEU A 725 -10.82 16.41 -1.39
N PHE A 726 -9.95 15.49 -1.80
CA PHE A 726 -10.16 14.07 -1.56
C PHE A 726 -10.33 13.70 -0.07
N THR A 727 -9.63 14.43 0.81
CA THR A 727 -9.67 14.25 2.28
C THR A 727 -10.63 15.22 2.96
N ALA A 728 -11.62 15.78 2.25
CA ALA A 728 -12.51 16.81 2.79
C ALA A 728 -13.24 16.40 4.08
N ILE A 729 -13.49 15.12 4.30
CA ILE A 729 -14.06 14.64 5.57
C ILE A 729 -13.17 14.96 6.77
N ASP A 730 -11.84 14.87 6.60
CA ASP A 730 -10.82 15.07 7.61
C ASP A 730 -10.39 16.56 7.75
N LEU A 731 -10.97 17.44 6.91
CA LEU A 731 -10.75 18.89 6.93
C LEU A 731 -11.80 19.64 7.79
N ASN A 732 -12.89 19.00 8.20
CA ASN A 732 -14.02 19.66 8.86
C ASN A 732 -13.81 19.84 10.38
N ALA A 733 -13.21 20.96 10.76
CA ALA A 733 -13.80 21.81 11.80
C ALA A 733 -14.05 23.21 11.19
N PRO A 734 -15.02 23.99 11.68
CA PRO A 734 -15.43 25.23 11.00
C PRO A 734 -14.25 26.20 10.86
N ALA A 735 -13.96 26.59 9.63
CA ALA A 735 -13.05 27.67 9.21
C ALA A 735 -11.89 27.99 10.19
N GLY A 736 -10.76 27.31 10.01
CA GLY A 736 -9.52 27.64 10.72
C GLY A 736 -9.16 26.68 11.85
N CYS A 737 -9.17 25.38 11.56
CA CYS A 737 -8.59 24.39 12.46
C CYS A 737 -7.11 24.71 12.71
N ASP A 738 -6.72 24.84 13.98
CA ASP A 738 -5.32 24.90 14.38
C ASP A 738 -4.58 23.64 13.87
N PRO A 739 -3.49 23.80 13.09
CA PRO A 739 -2.67 22.69 12.60
C PRO A 739 -2.21 21.73 13.70
N ALA A 740 -2.17 22.14 14.97
CA ALA A 740 -1.64 21.35 16.06
C ALA A 740 -2.63 20.38 16.74
N ALA A 741 -3.96 20.56 16.65
CA ALA A 741 -4.87 19.80 17.54
C ALA A 741 -6.18 19.26 16.95
N THR A 742 -6.79 19.87 15.92
CA THR A 742 -8.21 19.61 15.57
C THR A 742 -8.48 19.00 14.20
N CYS A 743 -7.57 19.09 13.21
CA CYS A 743 -7.71 18.38 11.93
C CYS A 743 -7.20 16.94 12.01
N ASP A 744 -7.89 16.05 11.30
CA ASP A 744 -7.60 14.61 11.22
C ASP A 744 -6.48 14.27 10.21
N CYS A 745 -6.01 15.30 9.50
CA CYS A 745 -4.79 15.35 8.71
C CYS A 745 -4.08 16.71 8.83
N ILE A 746 -2.89 16.85 8.25
CA ILE A 746 -2.10 18.09 8.25
C ILE A 746 -2.47 18.93 7.02
N SER A 747 -3.06 20.10 7.22
CA SER A 747 -3.46 21.02 6.15
C SER A 747 -2.42 22.12 5.85
N SER A 748 -1.41 22.28 6.72
CA SER A 748 -0.39 23.33 6.57
C SER A 748 0.51 23.10 5.35
N ALA A 749 0.57 24.08 4.46
CA ALA A 749 1.47 24.07 3.30
C ALA A 749 2.93 24.45 3.64
N THR A 750 3.22 24.84 4.89
CA THR A 750 4.58 25.19 5.33
C THR A 750 5.50 23.98 5.20
N GLY A 751 6.58 24.12 4.43
CA GLY A 751 7.52 23.03 4.18
C GLY A 751 6.86 21.81 3.49
N ASP A 752 5.74 22.03 2.79
CA ASP A 752 4.99 20.98 2.10
C ASP A 752 4.44 19.88 3.02
N ALA A 753 4.23 20.18 4.31
CA ALA A 753 3.74 19.23 5.30
C ALA A 753 2.35 18.65 4.96
N ASN A 754 1.52 19.41 4.23
CA ASN A 754 0.24 18.95 3.71
C ASN A 754 0.35 17.81 2.67
N LEU A 755 1.54 17.52 2.15
CA LEU A 755 1.82 16.41 1.22
C LEU A 755 2.54 15.23 1.91
N SER A 756 2.65 15.23 3.23
CA SER A 756 3.44 14.21 3.95
C SER A 756 2.78 12.83 3.90
N ASP A 757 3.54 11.84 3.46
CA ASP A 757 3.20 10.40 3.55
C ASP A 757 3.92 9.71 4.71
N LEU A 758 4.64 10.48 5.52
CA LEU A 758 5.21 10.04 6.78
C LEU A 758 4.36 10.60 7.90
N LEU A 759 4.11 9.79 8.93
CA LEU A 759 3.49 10.25 10.15
C LEU A 759 4.41 11.30 10.78
N VAL A 760 3.92 12.53 10.95
CA VAL A 760 4.69 13.59 11.59
C VAL A 760 4.67 13.36 13.10
N GLY A 761 5.80 12.91 13.66
CA GLY A 761 5.93 12.24 14.96
C GLY A 761 5.52 12.99 16.24
N THR A 762 5.01 14.22 16.14
CA THR A 762 4.34 14.91 17.25
C THR A 762 2.81 14.82 17.18
N THR A 763 2.26 14.30 16.08
CA THR A 763 0.82 14.39 15.76
C THR A 763 0.20 13.14 15.14
N ASP A 764 0.99 12.14 14.74
CA ASP A 764 0.54 10.88 14.08
C ASP A 764 -0.46 11.08 12.92
N ARG A 765 -0.25 12.14 12.15
CA ARG A 765 -1.07 12.52 11.00
C ARG A 765 -0.27 12.52 9.71
N TYR A 766 -0.94 12.11 8.63
CA TYR A 766 -0.50 12.35 7.25
C TYR A 766 -0.95 13.73 6.78
N GLY A 767 -0.36 14.21 5.69
CA GLY A 767 -0.84 15.39 4.98
C GLY A 767 -2.26 15.20 4.43
N CYS A 768 -3.04 16.27 4.33
CA CYS A 768 -4.39 16.23 3.75
C CYS A 768 -4.36 16.16 2.22
N SER A 769 -3.37 16.77 1.59
CA SER A 769 -3.32 16.96 0.15
C SER A 769 -2.62 15.80 -0.56
N ILE A 770 -3.10 15.43 -1.74
CA ILE A 770 -2.44 14.45 -2.62
C ILE A 770 -1.78 15.25 -3.74
N GLY A 771 -0.45 15.24 -3.83
CA GLY A 771 0.26 16.06 -4.81
C GLY A 771 1.62 15.50 -5.22
N ASN A 772 2.29 16.19 -6.16
CA ASN A 772 3.67 15.84 -6.51
C ASN A 772 4.62 16.22 -5.36
N LYS A 773 5.49 15.29 -4.95
CA LYS A 773 6.45 15.52 -3.85
C LYS A 773 7.85 15.89 -4.32
N ALA A 774 8.15 15.58 -5.58
CA ALA A 774 9.40 15.96 -6.22
C ALA A 774 9.14 17.10 -7.21
N THR A 775 10.17 17.91 -7.40
CA THR A 775 10.18 18.89 -8.48
C THR A 775 10.10 18.17 -9.83
N VAL A 776 9.20 18.63 -10.70
CA VAL A 776 9.12 18.16 -12.09
C VAL A 776 9.66 19.25 -12.98
N SER A 777 10.72 18.95 -13.72
CA SER A 777 11.34 19.87 -14.67
C SER A 777 10.71 19.71 -16.05
N PHE A 778 10.30 20.83 -16.64
CA PHE A 778 9.76 20.87 -18.00
C PHE A 778 10.82 21.39 -18.98
N ALA A 779 10.68 20.97 -20.23
CA ALA A 779 11.68 21.01 -21.28
C ALA A 779 12.19 22.41 -21.62
N ARG A 780 13.12 22.46 -22.57
CA ARG A 780 13.54 23.71 -23.20
C ARG A 780 12.46 24.21 -24.14
N PHE A 781 11.80 25.30 -23.78
CA PHE A 781 10.90 25.99 -24.69
C PHE A 781 11.65 27.04 -25.51
N ILE A 782 11.52 26.96 -26.83
CA ILE A 782 12.07 27.93 -27.79
C ILE A 782 10.92 28.68 -28.45
N PRO A 783 11.14 29.84 -29.08
CA PRO A 783 10.10 30.46 -29.90
C PRO A 783 9.55 29.48 -30.94
N HIS A 784 8.29 29.63 -31.32
CA HIS A 784 7.75 28.87 -32.45
C HIS A 784 8.32 29.37 -33.77
N HIS A 785 8.38 30.69 -33.89
CA HIS A 785 8.84 31.43 -35.05
C HIS A 785 9.25 32.85 -34.65
N PHE A 786 9.90 33.55 -35.59
CA PHE A 786 10.11 34.98 -35.50
C PHE A 786 9.22 35.70 -36.50
N ALA A 787 8.78 36.90 -36.17
CA ALA A 787 7.95 37.72 -37.06
C ALA A 787 8.41 39.18 -37.03
N MET A 788 8.16 39.90 -38.13
CA MET A 788 8.33 41.34 -38.17
C MET A 788 7.21 42.01 -37.38
N LYS A 789 7.57 42.75 -36.32
CA LYS A 789 6.60 43.41 -35.43
C LYS A 789 6.01 44.67 -36.04
N THR A 790 6.86 45.46 -36.69
CA THR A 790 6.48 46.71 -37.33
C THR A 790 6.75 46.61 -38.82
N THR A 791 5.92 47.28 -39.62
CA THR A 791 6.26 47.52 -41.01
C THR A 791 7.58 48.29 -41.05
N PRO A 792 8.61 47.78 -41.75
CA PRO A 792 9.87 48.48 -41.86
C PRO A 792 9.70 49.88 -42.42
N THR A 793 10.45 50.84 -41.88
CA THR A 793 10.43 52.23 -42.33
C THR A 793 11.78 52.57 -42.94
N PHE A 794 11.79 53.00 -44.20
CA PHE A 794 12.95 53.61 -44.84
C PHE A 794 12.65 55.09 -45.12
N VAL A 795 13.51 55.97 -44.63
CA VAL A 795 13.50 57.41 -44.90
C VAL A 795 14.84 57.75 -45.54
N ALA A 796 14.79 58.20 -46.80
CA ALA A 796 15.99 58.63 -47.53
C ALA A 796 16.71 59.77 -46.81
N GLY A 797 17.99 59.97 -47.12
CA GLY A 797 18.83 60.98 -46.45
C GLY A 797 18.40 62.43 -46.68
N HIS A 798 17.47 62.66 -47.61
CA HIS A 798 16.84 63.95 -47.82
C HIS A 798 15.40 63.78 -48.34
N THR A 799 14.43 64.47 -47.72
CA THR A 799 12.99 64.32 -48.04
C THR A 799 12.59 64.78 -49.45
N ALA A 800 13.34 65.73 -50.04
CA ALA A 800 13.09 66.25 -51.38
C ALA A 800 13.68 65.40 -52.53
N CYS A 801 14.47 64.36 -52.24
CA CYS A 801 15.07 63.49 -53.25
C CYS A 801 14.65 62.04 -53.06
N SER A 802 14.37 61.34 -54.17
CA SER A 802 13.97 59.92 -54.17
C SER A 802 15.16 58.95 -54.14
N PHE A 803 16.36 59.44 -53.78
CA PHE A 803 17.60 58.67 -53.71
C PHE A 803 18.45 59.18 -52.54
N THR A 804 19.45 58.40 -52.15
CA THR A 804 20.45 58.77 -51.14
C THR A 804 21.85 58.52 -51.69
N TYR A 805 22.82 59.39 -51.41
CA TYR A 805 24.20 59.11 -51.76
C TYR A 805 24.82 58.10 -50.78
N MET A 806 25.76 57.27 -51.24
CA MET A 806 26.56 56.44 -50.34
C MET A 806 27.35 57.33 -49.39
N ASP A 807 27.41 56.94 -48.13
CA ASP A 807 27.86 57.72 -46.97
C ASP A 807 26.95 58.85 -46.49
N GLN A 808 25.85 59.16 -47.19
CA GLN A 808 24.85 60.09 -46.68
C GLN A 808 23.99 59.40 -45.60
N PRO A 809 23.76 60.04 -44.43
CA PRO A 809 22.88 59.49 -43.40
C PRO A 809 21.45 59.27 -43.92
N PHE A 810 20.80 58.18 -43.52
CA PHE A 810 19.39 57.86 -43.73
C PHE A 810 18.79 57.26 -42.45
N THR A 811 17.51 56.86 -42.48
CA THR A 811 16.93 56.07 -41.39
C THR A 811 16.23 54.83 -41.93
N LEU A 812 16.71 53.66 -41.54
CA LEU A 812 16.05 52.38 -41.70
C LEU A 812 15.76 51.81 -40.31
N SER A 813 14.49 51.53 -40.02
CA SER A 813 14.09 50.94 -38.74
C SER A 813 13.11 49.80 -38.94
N ALA A 814 13.28 48.75 -38.14
CA ALA A 814 12.40 47.60 -38.06
C ALA A 814 12.51 46.94 -36.68
N ALA A 815 11.60 46.03 -36.36
CA ALA A 815 11.67 45.24 -35.15
C ALA A 815 11.24 43.80 -35.42
N ILE A 816 11.96 42.86 -34.84
CA ILE A 816 11.67 41.42 -34.92
C ILE A 816 11.17 40.97 -33.56
N GLU A 817 10.17 40.12 -33.54
CA GLU A 817 9.60 39.54 -32.34
C GLU A 817 9.72 38.02 -32.37
N ALA A 818 10.20 37.44 -31.28
CA ALA A 818 10.15 36.01 -31.02
C ALA A 818 8.74 35.68 -30.52
N GLN A 819 8.04 34.77 -31.20
CA GLN A 819 6.62 34.50 -30.96
C GLN A 819 6.33 33.02 -30.71
N ASN A 820 5.34 32.77 -29.87
CA ASN A 820 4.75 31.45 -29.65
C ASN A 820 3.81 31.07 -30.82
N ALA A 821 3.27 29.84 -30.80
CA ALA A 821 2.41 29.34 -31.86
C ALA A 821 1.13 30.17 -32.10
N ALA A 822 0.67 30.92 -31.10
CA ALA A 822 -0.49 31.81 -31.21
C ALA A 822 -0.14 33.25 -31.64
N GLY A 823 1.14 33.53 -31.94
CA GLY A 823 1.62 34.86 -32.31
C GLY A 823 1.87 35.80 -31.12
N GLY A 824 1.80 35.29 -29.89
CA GLY A 824 2.14 36.05 -28.68
C GLY A 824 3.66 36.13 -28.48
N LYS A 825 4.15 37.30 -28.03
CA LYS A 825 5.58 37.51 -27.76
C LYS A 825 6.10 36.62 -26.64
N THR A 826 7.19 35.89 -26.90
CA THR A 826 7.92 35.13 -25.89
C THR A 826 8.88 36.05 -25.10
N GLN A 827 8.43 36.57 -23.97
CA GLN A 827 9.14 37.55 -23.13
C GLN A 827 10.37 37.01 -22.38
N ASN A 828 10.46 35.69 -22.18
CA ASN A 828 11.60 35.03 -21.53
C ASN A 828 12.74 34.76 -22.53
N TYR A 829 12.54 35.10 -23.81
CA TYR A 829 13.59 35.02 -24.82
C TYR A 829 14.57 36.20 -24.71
N HIS A 830 15.61 36.04 -23.87
CA HIS A 830 16.70 37.01 -23.66
C HIS A 830 17.95 36.31 -23.09
N GLY A 831 19.08 37.03 -23.01
CA GLY A 831 20.31 36.53 -22.38
C GLY A 831 20.79 35.22 -23.01
N ALA A 832 21.15 34.23 -22.16
CA ALA A 832 21.63 32.92 -22.62
C ALA A 832 20.55 32.06 -23.30
N PHE A 833 19.27 32.43 -23.23
CA PHE A 833 18.18 31.72 -23.89
C PHE A 833 17.80 32.33 -25.25
N ALA A 834 18.36 33.48 -25.61
CA ALA A 834 18.15 34.11 -26.91
C ALA A 834 19.29 33.77 -27.88
N ASN A 835 19.30 32.52 -28.36
CA ASN A 835 20.34 31.99 -29.25
C ASN A 835 20.24 32.51 -30.70
N GLY A 836 19.15 33.18 -31.04
CA GLY A 836 18.87 33.70 -32.38
C GLY A 836 19.84 34.79 -32.79
N THR A 837 20.60 34.53 -33.85
CA THR A 837 21.49 35.52 -34.46
C THR A 837 20.78 36.21 -35.62
N VAL A 838 20.74 37.55 -35.57
CA VAL A 838 20.15 38.38 -36.62
C VAL A 838 21.25 38.85 -37.58
N THR A 839 21.19 38.38 -38.83
CA THR A 839 22.13 38.74 -39.90
C THR A 839 21.44 39.53 -41.00
N VAL A 840 22.22 40.31 -41.73
CA VAL A 840 21.75 41.15 -42.84
C VAL A 840 22.19 40.52 -44.15
N GLN A 841 21.29 40.49 -45.12
CA GLN A 841 21.58 40.17 -46.50
C GLN A 841 21.36 41.42 -47.36
N ILE A 842 22.20 41.65 -48.36
CA ILE A 842 22.09 42.82 -49.23
C ILE A 842 22.32 42.39 -50.66
N GLU A 843 21.45 42.83 -51.56
CA GLU A 843 21.63 42.65 -52.99
C GLU A 843 21.01 43.82 -53.76
N ASN A 844 21.15 43.83 -55.08
CA ASN A 844 20.52 44.83 -55.93
C ASN A 844 19.78 44.15 -57.09
N SER A 845 18.49 44.41 -57.21
CA SER A 845 17.64 43.90 -58.31
C SER A 845 17.57 42.36 -58.39
N ASN A 846 17.54 41.66 -57.26
CA ASN A 846 17.52 40.19 -57.18
C ASN A 846 18.62 39.56 -58.06
N SER A 847 19.86 40.04 -57.91
CA SER A 847 20.97 39.64 -58.78
C SER A 847 21.58 38.30 -58.39
N GLY A 848 21.30 37.77 -57.20
CA GLY A 848 21.97 36.59 -56.66
C GLY A 848 23.47 36.82 -56.45
N ALA A 849 23.85 38.07 -56.21
CA ALA A 849 25.22 38.51 -55.99
C ALA A 849 25.26 39.38 -54.74
N ALA A 850 25.72 38.78 -53.64
CA ALA A 850 25.74 39.42 -52.33
C ALA A 850 26.60 40.69 -52.30
N ILE A 851 26.02 41.75 -51.73
CA ILE A 851 26.71 42.98 -51.35
C ILE A 851 27.13 42.83 -49.89
N PRO A 852 28.41 43.08 -49.51
CA PRO A 852 28.87 42.87 -48.15
C PRO A 852 28.03 43.62 -47.11
N ALA A 853 27.49 42.90 -46.11
CA ALA A 853 26.71 43.49 -45.01
C ALA A 853 27.47 44.57 -44.22
N THR A 854 28.81 44.54 -44.23
CA THR A 854 29.69 45.56 -43.65
C THR A 854 29.54 46.94 -44.30
N ARG A 855 28.90 47.03 -45.47
CA ARG A 855 28.53 48.29 -46.12
C ARG A 855 27.39 49.00 -45.40
N LEU A 856 26.58 48.29 -44.60
CA LEU A 856 25.46 48.89 -43.87
C LEU A 856 25.89 49.23 -42.43
N ASN A 857 25.93 50.50 -42.09
CA ASN A 857 26.21 50.93 -40.73
C ASN A 857 24.99 50.69 -39.82
N ARG A 858 25.24 50.04 -38.68
CA ARG A 858 24.22 49.67 -37.68
C ARG A 858 24.55 50.41 -36.38
N PRO A 859 23.88 51.52 -36.06
CA PRO A 859 24.19 52.28 -34.86
C PRO A 859 23.78 51.50 -33.60
N GLY A 860 24.64 51.60 -32.57
CA GLY A 860 24.44 51.01 -31.25
C GLY A 860 24.51 49.48 -31.21
N THR A 861 24.47 48.93 -29.99
CA THR A 861 24.37 47.47 -29.78
C THR A 861 22.93 47.04 -29.93
N GLN A 862 22.64 46.20 -30.93
CA GLN A 862 21.32 45.61 -31.18
C GLN A 862 21.33 44.16 -30.69
N SER A 863 20.49 43.84 -29.70
CA SER A 863 20.43 42.52 -29.07
C SER A 863 18.99 42.16 -28.69
N TRP A 864 18.73 40.87 -28.46
CA TRP A 864 17.44 40.41 -27.97
C TRP A 864 17.18 40.90 -26.55
N SER A 865 16.02 41.52 -26.35
CA SER A 865 15.50 41.89 -25.04
C SER A 865 14.03 41.53 -24.95
N GLN A 866 13.71 40.62 -24.04
CA GLN A 866 12.35 40.14 -23.76
C GLN A 866 11.54 39.81 -25.02
N GLY A 867 12.11 38.97 -25.89
CA GLY A 867 11.51 38.53 -27.14
C GLY A 867 11.48 39.58 -28.26
N SER A 868 12.14 40.72 -28.11
CA SER A 868 12.19 41.78 -29.13
C SER A 868 13.63 42.04 -29.56
N PHE A 869 13.85 42.18 -30.86
CA PHE A 869 15.12 42.62 -31.43
C PHE A 869 14.90 43.92 -32.22
N PRO A 870 15.44 45.06 -31.77
CA PRO A 870 15.41 46.29 -32.55
C PRO A 870 16.42 46.22 -33.70
N PHE A 871 15.97 46.54 -34.91
CA PHE A 871 16.85 46.69 -36.06
C PHE A 871 16.90 48.15 -36.51
N ALA A 872 18.11 48.68 -36.63
CA ALA A 872 18.33 50.03 -37.14
C ALA A 872 19.58 50.08 -38.03
N ALA A 873 19.50 50.87 -39.10
CA ALA A 873 20.63 51.26 -39.92
C ALA A 873 20.49 52.73 -40.34
N ASP A 874 21.61 53.44 -40.40
CA ASP A 874 21.63 54.89 -40.63
C ASP A 874 22.51 55.34 -41.79
N LYS A 875 23.28 54.43 -42.40
CA LYS A 875 24.23 54.78 -43.47
C LYS A 875 24.59 53.54 -44.28
N PHE A 876 24.78 53.72 -45.58
CA PHE A 876 25.37 52.70 -46.45
C PHE A 876 26.65 53.28 -47.02
N THR A 877 27.78 52.67 -46.66
CA THR A 877 29.10 53.24 -46.89
C THR A 877 29.52 53.12 -48.34
N ARG A 878 30.45 53.96 -48.80
CA ARG A 878 31.19 53.70 -50.04
C ARG A 878 32.10 52.47 -49.88
N PRO A 879 32.54 51.84 -50.98
CA PRO A 879 33.64 50.87 -50.92
C PRO A 879 34.87 51.47 -50.22
N ALA A 880 35.62 50.67 -49.47
CA ALA A 880 36.83 51.14 -48.80
C ALA A 880 37.83 51.69 -49.84
N SER A 881 38.09 52.99 -49.75
CA SER A 881 38.99 53.67 -50.67
C SER A 881 40.43 53.11 -50.55
N PRO A 882 41.20 52.96 -51.65
CA PRO A 882 41.01 53.52 -52.99
C PRO A 882 40.22 52.63 -53.97
N ALA A 883 39.36 51.72 -53.48
CA ALA A 883 38.54 50.88 -54.35
C ALA A 883 37.73 51.70 -55.37
N ALA A 884 37.46 51.08 -56.53
CA ALA A 884 36.69 51.72 -57.58
C ALA A 884 35.25 52.01 -57.11
N PRO A 885 34.65 53.14 -57.54
CA PRO A 885 33.26 53.45 -57.25
C PRO A 885 32.34 52.40 -57.88
N ASP A 886 31.20 52.13 -57.23
CA ASP A 886 30.22 51.12 -57.64
C ASP A 886 28.80 51.72 -57.76
N GLY A 887 27.87 50.90 -58.25
CA GLY A 887 26.48 51.27 -58.46
C GLY A 887 26.15 51.83 -59.86
N PRO A 888 25.00 52.50 -60.02
CA PRO A 888 24.01 52.79 -58.99
C PRO A 888 23.31 51.52 -58.48
N PHE A 889 22.84 51.55 -57.24
CA PHE A 889 21.96 50.52 -56.69
C PHE A 889 20.53 51.07 -56.69
N ASP A 890 19.88 51.07 -57.85
CA ASP A 890 18.54 51.66 -58.00
C ASP A 890 17.43 50.80 -57.34
N GLN A 891 17.70 49.51 -57.08
CA GLN A 891 16.80 48.55 -56.43
C GLN A 891 17.53 47.76 -55.33
N LEU A 892 18.21 48.47 -54.42
CA LEU A 892 18.92 47.85 -53.31
C LEU A 892 17.94 47.17 -52.34
N ALA A 893 17.96 45.85 -52.25
CA ALA A 893 17.22 45.12 -51.24
C ALA A 893 18.09 44.92 -49.99
N ILE A 894 17.51 45.14 -48.81
CA ILE A 894 18.14 44.84 -47.52
C ILE A 894 17.25 43.83 -46.82
N GLY A 895 17.74 42.61 -46.67
CA GLY A 895 17.06 41.50 -46.02
C GLY A 895 17.56 41.29 -44.60
N ILE A 896 16.68 40.80 -43.74
CA ILE A 896 17.04 40.26 -42.43
C ILE A 896 16.78 38.75 -42.41
N SER A 897 17.75 37.99 -41.94
CA SER A 897 17.56 36.58 -41.58
C SER A 897 17.80 36.37 -40.09
N VAL A 898 17.04 35.46 -39.48
CA VAL A 898 17.25 35.01 -38.10
C VAL A 898 17.68 33.55 -38.13
N THR A 899 18.84 33.26 -37.56
CA THR A 899 19.35 31.89 -37.40
C THR A 899 19.33 31.54 -35.93
N ASP A 900 18.49 30.59 -35.55
CA ASP A 900 18.40 30.09 -34.18
C ASP A 900 18.44 28.55 -34.17
N GLU A 901 18.88 27.97 -33.06
CA GLU A 901 18.94 26.54 -32.82
C GLU A 901 19.70 25.75 -33.90
N THR A 902 20.90 26.21 -34.24
CA THR A 902 21.72 25.63 -35.33
C THR A 902 22.10 24.16 -35.10
N ALA A 903 22.00 23.66 -33.87
CA ALA A 903 22.19 22.26 -33.55
C ALA A 903 20.99 21.37 -33.94
N LEU A 904 19.79 21.94 -34.12
CA LEU A 904 18.58 21.21 -34.51
C LEU A 904 18.50 21.01 -36.03
N PRO A 905 17.77 19.98 -36.53
CA PRO A 905 17.38 19.90 -37.93
C PRO A 905 16.56 21.12 -38.36
N LEU A 906 16.71 21.57 -39.62
CA LEU A 906 16.06 22.78 -40.14
C LEU A 906 14.54 22.84 -39.88
N ALA A 907 13.84 21.72 -40.07
CA ALA A 907 12.39 21.63 -39.85
C ALA A 907 11.95 21.86 -38.38
N GLN A 908 12.87 21.74 -37.42
CA GLN A 908 12.60 21.93 -35.99
C GLN A 908 13.04 23.31 -35.49
N ARG A 909 13.79 24.08 -36.29
CA ARG A 909 14.26 25.42 -35.89
C ARG A 909 13.11 26.44 -35.90
N PRO A 910 13.15 27.47 -35.04
CA PRO A 910 12.34 28.65 -35.24
C PRO A 910 12.94 29.47 -36.37
N LEU A 911 12.11 29.81 -37.36
CA LEU A 911 12.51 30.62 -38.50
C LEU A 911 11.74 31.94 -38.49
N LEU A 912 12.32 32.96 -39.11
CA LEU A 912 11.57 34.15 -39.48
C LEU A 912 10.52 33.75 -40.52
N ILE A 913 9.27 34.17 -40.33
CA ILE A 913 8.20 33.93 -41.31
C ILE A 913 8.17 35.02 -42.39
N ASN A 914 7.50 34.75 -43.51
CA ASN A 914 7.36 35.65 -44.66
C ASN A 914 8.68 35.98 -45.37
N ARG A 915 9.67 35.08 -45.35
CA ARG A 915 10.96 35.27 -46.02
C ARG A 915 10.76 35.32 -47.53
N ASP A 916 11.34 36.31 -48.19
CA ASP A 916 11.12 36.64 -49.60
C ASP A 916 12.41 37.07 -50.32
N MET A 917 13.58 36.94 -49.67
CA MET A 917 14.86 37.40 -50.20
C MET A 917 15.99 36.38 -49.95
N ASP A 918 16.89 36.24 -50.94
CA ASP A 918 18.16 35.50 -50.84
C ASP A 918 19.26 36.20 -51.66
N GLU A 919 20.24 36.80 -50.98
CA GLU A 919 21.34 37.50 -51.67
C GLU A 919 22.23 36.59 -52.53
N ALA A 920 22.21 35.27 -52.30
CA ALA A 920 23.10 34.32 -52.94
C ALA A 920 22.53 33.68 -54.21
N THR A 921 21.24 33.88 -54.50
CA THR A 921 20.59 33.27 -55.67
C THR A 921 19.36 34.04 -56.12
N THR A 922 19.11 34.04 -57.43
CA THR A 922 17.90 34.65 -58.02
C THR A 922 16.67 33.75 -57.94
N ALA A 923 16.83 32.51 -57.48
CA ALA A 923 15.85 31.43 -57.61
C ALA A 923 15.26 30.94 -56.27
N CYS A 924 15.40 31.71 -55.18
CA CYS A 924 14.74 31.32 -53.93
C CYS A 924 13.21 31.40 -54.06
N THR A 925 12.50 30.55 -53.32
CA THR A 925 11.03 30.55 -53.25
C THR A 925 10.62 31.27 -51.99
N ALA A 926 9.85 32.35 -52.14
CA ALA A 926 9.32 33.09 -51.00
C ALA A 926 8.37 32.22 -50.17
N ASP A 927 8.31 32.49 -48.87
CA ASP A 927 7.36 31.88 -47.96
C ASP A 927 5.91 32.26 -48.34
N THR A 928 4.99 31.35 -48.08
CA THR A 928 3.56 31.69 -48.06
C THR A 928 3.31 32.70 -46.92
N PRO A 929 2.38 33.67 -47.07
CA PRO A 929 2.09 34.61 -45.98
C PRO A 929 1.69 33.90 -44.67
N GLY A 930 2.40 34.19 -43.59
CA GLY A 930 2.22 33.62 -42.26
C GLY A 930 3.07 32.36 -41.97
N THR A 931 3.88 31.88 -42.92
CA THR A 931 4.61 30.61 -42.79
C THR A 931 6.11 30.79 -43.00
N SER A 932 6.86 29.68 -42.86
CA SER A 932 8.30 29.56 -43.12
C SER A 932 8.60 28.32 -43.99
N ASP A 933 7.82 28.13 -45.05
CA ASP A 933 7.78 26.96 -45.94
C ASP A 933 8.59 27.09 -47.23
N GLY A 934 9.02 28.32 -47.56
CA GLY A 934 9.88 28.64 -48.69
C GLY A 934 11.37 28.38 -48.44
N THR A 935 12.18 28.67 -49.46
CA THR A 935 13.63 28.48 -49.44
C THR A 935 14.40 29.78 -49.22
N CYS A 936 13.78 30.95 -49.35
CA CYS A 936 14.44 32.22 -49.06
C CYS A 936 14.82 32.30 -47.57
N PRO A 937 16.05 32.71 -47.21
CA PRO A 937 16.50 32.80 -45.82
C PRO A 937 16.11 34.11 -45.12
N ALA A 938 15.81 35.18 -45.86
CA ALA A 938 15.63 36.53 -45.32
C ALA A 938 14.28 37.16 -45.69
N VAL A 939 13.82 38.09 -44.86
CA VAL A 939 12.70 39.00 -45.15
C VAL A 939 13.27 40.33 -45.62
N SER A 940 12.85 40.79 -46.78
CA SER A 940 13.18 42.11 -47.31
C SER A 940 12.53 43.22 -46.50
N LEU A 941 13.35 44.12 -45.97
CA LEU A 941 12.89 45.31 -45.25
C LEU A 941 12.39 46.41 -46.18
N ILE A 942 12.84 46.39 -47.43
CA ILE A 942 12.41 47.34 -48.44
C ILE A 942 11.79 46.51 -49.58
N PRO A 943 10.45 46.43 -49.66
CA PRO A 943 9.83 45.64 -50.71
C PRO A 943 10.28 46.15 -52.07
N THR A 944 10.63 45.22 -52.95
CA THR A 944 11.07 45.47 -54.34
C THR A 944 10.01 46.22 -55.17
N SER A 945 8.78 46.34 -54.65
CA SER A 945 7.70 47.15 -55.23
C SER A 945 7.34 48.35 -54.33
N GLY A 946 7.53 49.56 -54.87
CA GLY A 946 6.87 50.77 -54.37
C GLY A 946 7.66 51.68 -53.42
N LYS A 947 8.85 51.32 -52.93
CA LYS A 947 9.76 52.22 -52.21
C LYS A 947 11.19 52.01 -52.69
N THR A 948 11.75 52.96 -53.44
CA THR A 948 13.08 52.83 -54.03
C THR A 948 14.17 53.25 -53.04
N THR A 949 14.95 52.30 -52.54
CA THR A 949 16.25 52.51 -51.89
C THR A 949 17.33 52.74 -52.94
N SER A 950 17.16 53.79 -53.75
CA SER A 950 18.14 54.14 -54.76
C SER A 950 19.38 54.74 -54.09
N LEU A 951 20.48 53.99 -54.09
CA LEU A 951 21.77 54.45 -53.58
C LEU A 951 22.75 54.76 -54.72
N ARG A 952 23.44 55.89 -54.58
CA ARG A 952 24.35 56.41 -55.61
C ARG A 952 25.73 56.71 -55.02
N PHE A 953 26.80 56.24 -55.66
CA PHE A 953 28.12 56.78 -55.37
C PHE A 953 28.20 58.18 -55.98
N GLY A 954 28.15 59.23 -55.16
CA GLY A 954 28.06 60.61 -55.60
C GLY A 954 29.40 61.35 -55.59
N ARG A 955 29.50 62.41 -56.39
CA ARG A 955 30.49 63.48 -56.21
C ARG A 955 29.91 64.82 -56.68
N LEU A 956 30.41 65.92 -56.15
CA LEU A 956 30.14 67.25 -56.69
C LEU A 956 31.31 67.68 -57.57
N ARG A 957 31.06 68.20 -58.76
CA ARG A 957 32.10 68.63 -59.71
C ARG A 957 31.92 70.10 -60.07
N LEU A 958 33.02 70.85 -60.05
CA LEU A 958 33.07 72.21 -60.57
C LEU A 958 33.73 72.22 -61.95
N SER A 959 33.23 73.07 -62.84
CA SER A 959 33.85 73.31 -64.15
C SER A 959 34.64 74.60 -64.13
N ASN A 960 35.85 74.59 -64.72
CA ASN A 960 36.61 75.82 -64.93
C ASN A 960 35.77 76.86 -65.68
N ALA A 961 35.91 78.12 -65.29
CA ALA A 961 35.18 79.24 -65.87
C ALA A 961 36.15 80.32 -66.33
N TYR A 962 35.81 81.02 -67.41
CA TYR A 962 36.59 82.13 -67.92
C TYR A 962 35.68 83.25 -68.40
N GLY A 963 36.08 84.50 -68.18
CA GLY A 963 35.26 85.64 -68.57
C GLY A 963 35.94 87.01 -68.51
N SER A 964 35.15 88.03 -68.80
CA SER A 964 35.57 89.43 -68.69
C SER A 964 35.68 89.87 -67.23
N PRO A 965 36.68 90.68 -66.83
CA PRO A 965 36.75 91.26 -65.49
C PRO A 965 35.62 92.29 -65.22
N LEU A 966 34.79 92.62 -66.22
CA LEU A 966 33.71 93.59 -66.09
C LEU A 966 32.34 92.96 -65.78
N LEU A 967 32.22 91.62 -65.85
CA LEU A 967 30.98 90.89 -65.67
C LEU A 967 31.11 89.88 -64.54
N ALA A 968 29.98 89.50 -63.94
CA ALA A 968 29.94 88.35 -63.05
C ALA A 968 30.25 87.06 -63.83
N LEU A 969 31.05 86.18 -63.25
CA LEU A 969 31.48 84.93 -63.86
C LEU A 969 30.70 83.76 -63.25
N PRO A 970 29.81 83.08 -64.02
CA PRO A 970 29.18 81.84 -63.58
C PRO A 970 30.17 80.67 -63.67
N VAL A 971 30.33 79.94 -62.58
CA VAL A 971 31.08 78.71 -62.42
C VAL A 971 30.06 77.56 -62.35
N PRO A 972 29.97 76.70 -63.37
CA PRO A 972 29.03 75.57 -63.36
C PRO A 972 29.38 74.55 -62.27
N VAL A 973 28.35 74.13 -61.53
CA VAL A 973 28.41 73.06 -60.52
C VAL A 973 27.53 71.90 -60.98
N GLN A 974 28.02 70.67 -60.84
CA GLN A 974 27.25 69.46 -61.17
C GLN A 974 27.36 68.43 -60.05
N ALA A 975 26.23 67.95 -59.55
CA ALA A 975 26.19 66.70 -58.80
C ALA A 975 26.21 65.54 -59.79
N GLU A 976 27.21 64.67 -59.68
CA GLU A 976 27.41 63.50 -60.52
C GLU A 976 27.29 62.23 -59.68
N TYR A 977 26.94 61.12 -60.33
CA TYR A 977 27.02 59.78 -59.74
C TYR A 977 27.75 58.82 -60.67
N PHE A 978 28.32 57.77 -60.10
CA PHE A 978 29.01 56.74 -60.86
C PHE A 978 28.03 55.64 -61.34
N LYS A 979 28.17 55.22 -62.60
CA LYS A 979 27.48 54.07 -63.18
C LYS A 979 28.49 53.08 -63.77
N THR A 980 28.53 51.88 -63.21
CA THR A 980 29.41 50.80 -63.70
C THR A 980 29.23 50.59 -65.21
N GLY A 981 30.35 50.52 -65.94
CA GLY A 981 30.39 50.39 -67.40
C GLY A 981 30.14 51.68 -68.19
N THR A 982 29.64 52.75 -67.57
CA THR A 982 29.42 54.06 -68.24
C THR A 982 30.34 55.18 -67.70
N GLY A 983 30.69 55.15 -66.41
CA GLY A 983 31.45 56.20 -65.74
C GLY A 983 30.56 57.23 -65.02
N TRP A 984 31.04 58.47 -64.93
CA TRP A 984 30.35 59.56 -64.22
C TRP A 984 29.26 60.19 -65.06
N LEU A 985 28.06 60.32 -64.49
CA LEU A 985 26.88 60.93 -65.11
C LEU A 985 26.30 61.99 -64.18
N VAL A 986 25.69 63.04 -64.74
CA VAL A 986 24.97 64.05 -63.95
C VAL A 986 23.76 63.40 -63.27
N ASN A 987 23.61 63.60 -61.96
CA ASN A 987 22.46 63.11 -61.21
C ASN A 987 21.24 64.01 -61.42
N THR A 988 20.49 63.76 -62.50
CA THR A 988 19.31 64.56 -62.86
C THR A 988 18.17 64.47 -61.85
N GLN A 989 18.21 63.52 -60.91
CA GLN A 989 17.25 63.42 -59.81
C GLN A 989 17.62 64.30 -58.61
N ASP A 990 18.82 64.88 -58.59
CA ASP A 990 19.28 65.73 -57.49
C ASP A 990 18.71 67.14 -57.59
N SER A 991 17.69 67.40 -56.78
CA SER A 991 17.15 68.73 -56.52
C SER A 991 17.21 69.12 -55.04
N CYS A 992 18.02 68.40 -54.25
CA CYS A 992 18.10 68.54 -52.80
C CYS A 992 19.47 69.02 -52.33
N THR A 993 20.54 68.71 -53.06
CA THR A 993 21.88 69.24 -52.74
C THR A 993 21.84 70.75 -52.88
N SER A 994 22.24 71.48 -51.84
CA SER A 994 22.24 72.94 -51.81
C SER A 994 23.61 73.46 -51.42
N ILE A 995 24.14 74.37 -52.26
CA ILE A 995 25.42 75.04 -52.02
C ILE A 995 25.15 76.51 -51.76
N GLY A 996 25.46 76.96 -50.55
CA GLY A 996 25.39 78.37 -50.15
C GLY A 996 26.69 79.11 -50.46
N ALA A 997 26.64 80.43 -50.50
CA ALA A 997 27.85 81.25 -50.70
C ALA A 997 28.89 81.01 -49.59
N GLY A 998 28.44 80.77 -48.35
CA GLY A 998 29.33 80.48 -47.22
C GLY A 998 30.05 79.14 -47.29
N ASN A 999 29.63 78.22 -48.19
CA ASN A 999 30.26 76.92 -48.43
C ASN A 999 31.36 76.98 -49.48
N VAL A 1000 31.60 78.13 -50.10
CA VAL A 1000 32.57 78.30 -51.17
C VAL A 1000 33.76 79.08 -50.65
N ALA A 1001 34.97 78.60 -50.91
CA ALA A 1001 36.19 79.34 -50.65
C ALA A 1001 36.86 79.79 -51.95
N LEU A 1002 37.49 80.96 -51.88
CA LEU A 1002 38.32 81.52 -52.94
C LEU A 1002 39.77 81.46 -52.48
N ILE A 1003 40.56 80.62 -53.13
CA ILE A 1003 41.96 80.33 -52.75
C ILE A 1003 42.89 80.47 -53.96
N ASN A 1004 44.21 80.45 -53.71
CA ASN A 1004 45.24 80.43 -54.75
C ASN A 1004 45.10 81.55 -55.81
N HIS A 1005 44.87 82.80 -55.38
CA HIS A 1005 44.78 83.95 -56.28
C HIS A 1005 46.08 84.19 -57.04
N ALA A 1006 45.99 84.40 -58.36
CA ALA A 1006 47.12 84.71 -59.23
C ALA A 1006 46.82 85.94 -60.12
N PRO A 1007 47.61 87.04 -60.05
CA PRO A 1007 48.65 87.28 -59.06
C PRO A 1007 48.05 87.36 -57.63
N ALA A 1008 48.87 87.16 -56.60
CA ALA A 1008 48.41 87.14 -55.20
C ALA A 1008 47.63 88.40 -54.78
N THR A 1009 47.93 89.54 -55.39
CA THR A 1009 47.23 90.83 -55.18
C THR A 1009 45.75 90.79 -55.60
N PHE A 1010 45.34 89.84 -56.44
CA PHE A 1010 43.96 89.68 -56.89
C PHE A 1010 42.98 89.33 -55.76
N SER A 1011 43.49 88.82 -54.63
CA SER A 1011 42.72 88.61 -53.38
C SER A 1011 42.04 89.87 -52.84
N THR A 1012 42.59 91.06 -53.13
CA THR A 1012 41.95 92.35 -52.77
C THR A 1012 40.74 92.70 -53.63
N SER A 1013 40.68 92.17 -54.86
CA SER A 1013 39.60 92.41 -55.82
C SER A 1013 38.55 91.28 -55.85
N MET A 1014 38.94 90.10 -55.36
CA MET A 1014 38.13 88.88 -55.22
C MET A 1014 38.32 88.31 -53.81
N GLN A 1015 37.73 88.97 -52.83
CA GLN A 1015 37.72 88.58 -51.42
C GLN A 1015 36.77 87.39 -51.19
N ALA A 1016 36.83 86.77 -50.01
CA ALA A 1016 36.02 85.59 -49.68
C ALA A 1016 34.49 85.79 -49.85
N ASN A 1017 33.99 87.02 -49.70
CA ASN A 1017 32.57 87.35 -49.89
C ASN A 1017 32.20 87.65 -51.36
N ASN A 1018 33.14 87.60 -52.31
CA ASN A 1018 32.88 87.71 -53.75
C ASN A 1018 32.33 86.39 -54.31
N VAL A 1019 31.32 85.84 -53.65
CA VAL A 1019 30.61 84.64 -54.05
C VAL A 1019 29.11 84.84 -53.85
N THR A 1020 28.34 84.46 -54.86
CA THR A 1020 26.89 84.28 -54.76
C THR A 1020 26.56 82.90 -55.30
N ALA A 1021 25.85 82.06 -54.55
CA ALA A 1021 25.51 80.70 -54.97
C ALA A 1021 23.99 80.56 -55.17
N SER A 1022 23.58 79.65 -56.07
CA SER A 1022 22.19 79.54 -56.53
C SER A 1022 21.24 78.75 -55.61
N GLY A 1023 21.63 78.38 -54.38
CA GLY A 1023 20.81 77.54 -53.52
C GLY A 1023 20.83 76.07 -53.97
N ALA A 1024 19.67 75.39 -53.91
CA ALA A 1024 19.54 74.00 -54.34
C ALA A 1024 19.88 73.82 -55.83
N LEU A 1025 20.51 72.69 -56.16
CA LEU A 1025 20.74 72.28 -57.55
C LEU A 1025 19.39 72.01 -58.25
N ALA A 1026 19.35 72.21 -59.57
CA ALA A 1026 18.21 71.87 -60.41
C ALA A 1026 18.63 70.74 -61.36
N SER A 1027 18.06 69.55 -61.19
CA SER A 1027 18.44 68.34 -61.94
C SER A 1027 19.95 68.09 -61.95
N GLY A 1028 20.56 68.18 -60.76
CA GLY A 1028 21.98 67.98 -60.53
C GLY A 1028 22.87 69.08 -61.07
N LYS A 1029 22.31 70.22 -61.52
CA LYS A 1029 23.08 71.34 -62.07
C LYS A 1029 22.83 72.62 -61.28
N GLY A 1030 23.89 73.40 -61.06
CA GLY A 1030 23.83 74.69 -60.38
C GLY A 1030 24.91 75.63 -60.88
N MET A 1031 24.95 76.83 -60.32
CA MET A 1031 25.97 77.82 -60.64
C MET A 1031 26.44 78.54 -59.39
N ILE A 1032 27.76 78.60 -59.20
CA ILE A 1032 28.39 79.57 -58.31
C ILE A 1032 28.69 80.79 -59.16
N LYS A 1033 28.11 81.94 -58.80
CA LYS A 1033 28.36 83.21 -59.48
C LYS A 1033 29.39 83.99 -58.69
N LEU A 1034 30.52 84.25 -59.31
CA LEU A 1034 31.51 85.19 -58.82
C LEU A 1034 31.13 86.60 -59.30
N PRO A 1035 30.76 87.55 -58.42
CA PRO A 1035 30.56 88.93 -58.83
C PRO A 1035 31.82 89.49 -59.51
N LYS A 1036 31.66 90.52 -60.34
CA LYS A 1036 32.80 91.14 -61.02
C LYS A 1036 33.87 91.57 -60.00
N PRO A 1037 35.17 91.39 -60.28
CA PRO A 1037 36.24 91.88 -59.42
C PRO A 1037 36.11 93.39 -59.15
N ALA A 1038 36.34 93.81 -57.91
CA ALA A 1038 36.24 95.21 -57.49
C ALA A 1038 37.44 95.61 -56.60
N PRO A 1039 38.38 96.43 -57.08
CA PRO A 1039 38.44 97.06 -58.41
C PRO A 1039 38.64 96.04 -59.55
N ALA A 1040 38.29 96.41 -60.79
CA ALA A 1040 38.48 95.53 -61.94
C ALA A 1040 39.98 95.30 -62.20
N SER A 1041 40.39 94.04 -62.42
CA SER A 1041 41.79 93.72 -62.71
C SER A 1041 42.18 94.18 -64.13
N ALA A 1042 43.26 94.96 -64.23
CA ALA A 1042 43.84 95.40 -65.49
C ALA A 1042 44.74 94.34 -66.16
N VAL A 1043 45.07 93.26 -65.45
CA VAL A 1043 45.91 92.15 -65.91
C VAL A 1043 45.10 90.85 -65.92
N LYS A 1044 45.58 89.84 -66.65
CA LYS A 1044 45.01 88.50 -66.57
C LYS A 1044 45.13 88.00 -65.13
N SER A 1045 44.03 87.51 -64.56
CA SER A 1045 44.00 87.06 -63.17
C SER A 1045 43.16 85.79 -63.02
N SER A 1046 43.46 84.98 -62.01
CA SER A 1046 42.71 83.78 -61.69
C SER A 1046 42.54 83.58 -60.19
N VAL A 1047 41.53 82.81 -59.83
CA VAL A 1047 41.27 82.35 -58.47
C VAL A 1047 40.78 80.91 -58.53
N THR A 1048 41.21 80.08 -57.60
CA THR A 1048 40.64 78.74 -57.42
C THR A 1048 39.39 78.85 -56.58
N VAL A 1049 38.29 78.33 -57.12
CA VAL A 1049 37.00 78.21 -56.44
C VAL A 1049 36.89 76.78 -55.94
N CYS A 1050 36.70 76.58 -54.65
CA CYS A 1050 36.42 75.27 -54.07
C CYS A 1050 35.15 75.30 -53.22
N VAL A 1051 34.49 74.16 -53.07
CA VAL A 1051 33.32 74.00 -52.20
C VAL A 1051 33.73 73.12 -51.04
N ASP A 1052 33.65 73.67 -49.82
CA ASP A 1052 33.94 72.96 -48.57
C ASP A 1052 32.79 72.01 -48.26
N LEU A 1053 33.00 70.71 -48.50
CA LEU A 1053 32.00 69.68 -48.26
C LEU A 1053 32.17 68.98 -46.91
N GLY A 1054 33.29 69.18 -46.23
CA GLY A 1054 33.58 68.54 -44.96
C GLY A 1054 35.06 68.59 -44.63
N PRO A 1055 35.50 67.78 -43.65
CA PRO A 1055 36.92 67.55 -43.42
C PRO A 1055 37.60 67.08 -44.72
N ASP A 1056 38.67 67.76 -45.08
CA ASP A 1056 39.46 67.57 -46.29
C ASP A 1056 40.95 67.44 -45.90
N THR A 1057 41.66 66.50 -46.51
CA THR A 1057 43.10 66.29 -46.29
C THR A 1057 43.91 66.94 -47.40
N ALA A 1058 44.72 67.95 -47.05
CA ALA A 1058 45.58 68.61 -48.03
C ALA A 1058 46.54 67.61 -48.72
N SER A 1059 46.40 67.42 -50.03
CA SER A 1059 47.26 66.53 -50.81
C SER A 1059 48.66 67.13 -51.05
N ALA A 1060 49.70 66.40 -50.65
CA ALA A 1060 51.11 66.74 -50.89
C ALA A 1060 51.71 66.04 -52.14
N THR A 1061 50.93 65.25 -52.88
CA THR A 1061 51.48 64.22 -53.80
C THR A 1061 51.77 64.68 -55.23
N THR A 1062 51.36 65.89 -55.64
CA THR A 1062 51.51 66.35 -57.04
C THR A 1062 52.44 67.57 -57.24
N GLY A 1063 53.16 68.01 -56.20
CA GLY A 1063 54.09 69.15 -56.30
C GLY A 1063 53.41 70.52 -56.49
N VAL A 1064 52.08 70.57 -56.46
CA VAL A 1064 51.27 71.80 -56.37
C VAL A 1064 50.61 71.79 -54.99
N PRO A 1065 50.94 72.71 -54.07
CA PRO A 1065 50.21 72.82 -52.82
C PRO A 1065 48.79 73.29 -53.16
N THR A 1066 47.81 72.40 -53.12
CA THR A 1066 46.41 72.78 -53.00
C THR A 1066 46.12 72.88 -51.50
N PRO A 1067 45.92 74.09 -50.93
CA PRO A 1067 45.44 74.21 -49.56
C PRO A 1067 44.13 73.46 -49.42
N ALA A 1068 43.91 72.81 -48.27
CA ALA A 1068 42.61 72.22 -47.93
C ALA A 1068 41.51 73.26 -48.14
N CYS A 1069 40.40 72.87 -48.77
CA CYS A 1069 39.29 73.80 -48.98
C CYS A 1069 38.72 74.18 -47.61
N SER A 1070 38.79 75.47 -47.27
CA SER A 1070 38.25 75.97 -46.00
C SER A 1070 37.40 77.19 -46.26
N ALA A 1071 36.08 76.99 -46.25
CA ALA A 1071 35.12 78.07 -46.42
C ALA A 1071 34.69 78.64 -45.06
N THR A 1072 33.82 79.65 -45.06
CA THR A 1072 33.29 80.21 -43.81
C THR A 1072 32.39 79.24 -43.04
N ALA A 1073 31.77 78.28 -43.74
CA ALA A 1073 30.99 77.20 -43.17
C ALA A 1073 31.03 75.99 -44.10
N SER A 1074 31.31 74.81 -43.56
CA SER A 1074 31.24 73.57 -44.34
C SER A 1074 29.81 73.26 -44.78
N ALA A 1075 29.64 72.70 -45.98
CA ALA A 1075 28.36 72.17 -46.43
C ALA A 1075 27.95 70.88 -45.68
N ASN A 1076 28.91 70.22 -45.00
CA ASN A 1076 28.70 68.97 -44.28
C ASN A 1076 28.08 67.86 -45.16
N MET A 1077 28.60 67.72 -46.38
CA MET A 1077 28.24 66.72 -47.38
C MET A 1077 29.47 65.91 -47.85
N PRO A 1078 30.24 65.27 -46.96
CA PRO A 1078 31.45 64.52 -47.34
C PRO A 1078 31.15 63.36 -48.33
N TRP A 1079 29.91 62.88 -48.38
CA TRP A 1079 29.44 61.91 -49.39
C TRP A 1079 29.37 62.46 -50.83
N LEU A 1080 29.73 63.73 -51.05
CA LEU A 1080 29.91 64.34 -52.36
C LEU A 1080 31.37 64.72 -52.65
N GLN A 1081 32.30 64.42 -51.74
CA GLN A 1081 33.73 64.55 -52.01
C GLN A 1081 34.14 63.58 -53.12
N GLY A 1082 35.14 64.01 -53.88
CA GLY A 1082 35.64 63.33 -55.05
C GLY A 1082 37.09 62.89 -54.85
N ARG A 1083 37.65 62.37 -55.94
CA ARG A 1083 39.07 62.05 -56.04
C ARG A 1083 39.70 63.02 -57.05
N TRP A 1084 40.14 64.19 -56.59
CA TRP A 1084 40.60 65.28 -57.47
C TRP A 1084 42.12 65.38 -57.54
N THR A 1085 42.78 65.57 -56.40
CA THR A 1085 44.24 65.72 -56.29
C THR A 1085 44.93 64.49 -55.71
N GLU A 1086 44.18 63.52 -55.20
CA GLU A 1086 44.72 62.36 -54.49
C GLU A 1086 44.13 61.01 -54.93
N THR A 1087 44.38 59.98 -54.12
CA THR A 1087 43.94 58.61 -54.41
C THR A 1087 42.62 58.23 -53.76
N GLN A 1088 42.21 59.02 -52.77
CA GLN A 1088 41.05 58.80 -51.92
C GLN A 1088 39.84 59.65 -52.38
N TYR A 1089 38.63 59.33 -51.89
CA TYR A 1089 37.37 60.00 -52.27
C TYR A 1089 36.86 60.97 -51.18
N ASP A 1090 37.78 61.73 -50.61
CA ASP A 1090 37.65 62.63 -49.47
C ASP A 1090 38.12 64.06 -49.81
N ASP A 1091 38.40 64.33 -51.09
CA ASP A 1091 38.88 65.63 -51.57
C ASP A 1091 37.71 66.52 -52.00
N ASP A 1092 37.74 67.78 -51.56
CA ASP A 1092 36.74 68.79 -51.89
C ASP A 1092 36.88 69.27 -53.35
N PRO A 1093 35.76 69.50 -54.07
CA PRO A 1093 35.83 69.84 -55.47
C PRO A 1093 36.28 71.28 -55.69
N PHE A 1094 37.18 71.46 -56.64
CA PHE A 1094 37.71 72.77 -57.03
C PHE A 1094 37.65 73.01 -58.54
N SER A 1095 37.74 74.28 -58.92
CA SER A 1095 37.87 74.73 -60.31
C SER A 1095 38.66 76.04 -60.40
N LEU A 1096 39.20 76.32 -61.58
CA LEU A 1096 39.89 77.58 -61.86
C LEU A 1096 38.93 78.57 -62.51
N ALA A 1097 38.75 79.74 -61.89
CA ALA A 1097 38.05 80.88 -62.46
C ALA A 1097 39.07 81.91 -62.97
N THR A 1098 39.00 82.25 -64.26
CA THR A 1098 39.95 83.16 -64.91
C THR A 1098 39.26 84.41 -65.48
N PHE A 1099 39.88 85.57 -65.27
CA PHE A 1099 39.38 86.86 -65.71
C PHE A 1099 40.38 87.50 -66.68
N GLY A 1100 39.89 88.01 -67.81
CA GLY A 1100 40.68 88.79 -68.77
C GLY A 1100 41.52 87.96 -69.76
N VAL A 1101 41.37 86.63 -69.80
CA VAL A 1101 42.08 85.76 -70.76
C VAL A 1101 41.59 85.99 -72.20
N TYR A 1102 40.29 86.26 -72.38
CA TYR A 1102 39.67 86.64 -73.65
C TYR A 1102 39.00 88.01 -73.53
N LYS A 1103 39.29 88.93 -74.47
CA LYS A 1103 38.43 90.11 -74.69
C LYS A 1103 37.14 89.56 -75.32
N SER A 1104 35.99 89.73 -74.66
CA SER A 1104 34.71 89.52 -75.35
C SER A 1104 34.73 90.33 -76.65
N ARG A 1105 34.33 89.73 -77.78
CA ARG A 1105 33.92 90.53 -78.95
C ARG A 1105 32.95 91.62 -78.46
N PRO A 1106 32.98 92.85 -79.01
CA PRO A 1106 32.24 93.97 -78.45
C PRO A 1106 30.79 93.59 -78.20
N VAL A 1107 30.41 93.52 -76.91
CA VAL A 1107 29.02 93.36 -76.49
C VAL A 1107 28.38 94.71 -76.73
N VAL A 1108 27.55 94.81 -77.76
CA VAL A 1108 26.77 96.02 -78.04
C VAL A 1108 25.74 96.17 -76.93
N TYR A 1109 25.87 97.20 -76.10
CA TYR A 1109 24.80 97.64 -75.21
C TYR A 1109 23.69 98.24 -76.08
N MET A 1110 22.62 97.49 -76.35
CA MET A 1110 21.37 98.14 -76.74
C MET A 1110 20.74 98.72 -75.47
N ARG A 1111 20.91 100.04 -75.32
CA ARG A 1111 20.16 100.84 -74.36
C ARG A 1111 18.84 101.20 -75.03
N GLU A 1112 17.75 100.57 -74.64
CA GLU A 1112 16.42 101.11 -74.94
C GLU A 1112 16.17 102.31 -74.02
N LEU A 1113 16.08 103.48 -74.64
CA LEU A 1113 15.38 104.65 -74.16
C LEU A 1113 13.99 104.57 -74.79
N TYR A 1114 12.98 104.20 -74.00
CA TYR A 1114 11.71 104.93 -73.77
C TYR A 1114 10.78 104.09 -72.90
#